data_AF-A0AA40V9L1-F1
#
_entry.id   AF-A0AA40V9L1-F1
#
_cell.length_a   1.000
_cell.length_b   1.000
_cell.length_c   1.000
_cell.angle_alpha   90.00
_cell.angle_beta   90.00
_cell.angle_gamma   90.00
#
_symmetry.space_group_name_H-M   'P 1'
#
loop_
_entity.id
_entity.type
_entity.pdbx_description
1 polymer ?
#
loop_
_entity_poly.entity_id
_entity_poly.type
_entity_poly.pdbx_seq_one_letter_code
_entity_poly.pdbx_strand_id
1 'polypeptide(L)'
;MRHFTQETPALSGETQNGNAFTARCSHSQTRFWLLDQLRPGDPSLHVAARWRIAGRLDAEILVRSFRHLIDRHEALRTAIVGEGGRPVQRIAGTVALPFSEIDLSGLPGDRLGEARTIADAEAGKPFDLARAPLMRVTLLRLGRGDSLLLVTAHHSVCDGWSMVVLAREFIAIYAALIRGQQPSLAPPPLHYADFAEWEVSPAMAEAAERDLAFWARSLRDLTPFELPPDHPRRAGRERRFAAETRRLPAELGERLEACARAHGATPFVLACTVLLGLLGARSGRRDIAIGTQVLGRDEIELEGVVGSFVNTLVLRIESGEGETHFAERLAATRRTILEACDHALAPFDRVVQALAPCRDGLRPPLVSVNVRMRPTAETPHAAGSAEGEAPIHLVDLDYAASGSFFDLDLELAPSASGWCLTCEYDAGLYEAQTVAGLLADFERSACAAVGVRLPDPAPWTGRVGRPAAETAPAPETTNAGIEPEAAPEAGGAPDALRPAVRAIWREMLGRPDLSDDEDFFAVGGHSLLAARVVARIEAETGRRVPLWSFFEAGTVARLCALLDGEAAAGMRHRSLQDAPPDAAGRSGFTAIHHAAADQELYRTLAEALGTDQPFATLQLESRVPRQEDTLERLAGAYRAAIDAAQPQGPIRLVGFCRSGVLAFEIARQFAQAGRNVAVVVLIDCWEPGYFRRLAPAAKRRAAAAYRRGRLAALVRHVRRDGAGYLASRAHLWLRSNRAWRGLRRGLHRAGLASENPEEAFWQVTDDLDALALAYEPRPHPGPVLIVRSESVPVGPALDPMLGWGAYAGNGETVSVPGFGHEGAFSPAGCRVMAAKISLMACR
;
A
#
# COMPACT_ATOMS: atom_id res chain seq x y z
N MET A 1 -32.26 -17.00 16.70
CA MET A 1 -33.20 -17.70 15.78
C MET A 1 -34.38 -16.87 15.26
N ARG A 2 -35.32 -16.34 16.08
CA ARG A 2 -36.63 -15.84 15.58
C ARG A 2 -36.59 -14.68 14.57
N HIS A 3 -35.63 -13.75 14.63
CA HIS A 3 -35.55 -12.67 13.62
C HIS A 3 -34.80 -13.11 12.35
N PHE A 4 -33.68 -13.83 12.51
CA PHE A 4 -32.83 -14.24 11.40
C PHE A 4 -33.44 -15.35 10.51
N THR A 5 -34.05 -16.38 11.11
CA THR A 5 -34.58 -17.55 10.35
C THR A 5 -36.03 -17.37 9.88
N GLN A 6 -36.73 -16.31 10.31
CA GLN A 6 -38.09 -16.00 9.82
C GLN A 6 -38.08 -15.12 8.57
N GLU A 7 -37.08 -14.24 8.42
CA GLU A 7 -37.03 -13.26 7.32
C GLU A 7 -36.20 -13.74 6.12
N THR A 8 -35.20 -14.61 6.34
CA THR A 8 -34.39 -15.17 5.26
C THR A 8 -34.31 -16.69 5.44
N PRO A 9 -34.91 -17.52 4.55
CA PRO A 9 -34.60 -18.94 4.56
C PRO A 9 -33.10 -19.09 4.29
N ALA A 10 -32.40 -19.89 5.10
CA ALA A 10 -30.99 -20.17 4.88
C ALA A 10 -30.80 -20.52 3.41
N LEU A 11 -29.88 -19.83 2.72
CA LEU A 11 -29.42 -20.33 1.44
C LEU A 11 -28.90 -21.72 1.79
N SER A 12 -29.47 -22.77 1.21
CA SER A 12 -28.96 -24.11 1.42
C SER A 12 -27.50 -24.10 0.96
N GLY A 13 -26.56 -23.87 1.89
CA GLY A 13 -25.12 -23.67 1.65
C GLY A 13 -24.43 -24.92 1.10
N GLU A 14 -25.19 -25.99 0.88
CA GLU A 14 -24.79 -27.07 0.00
C GLU A 14 -24.75 -26.54 -1.42
N THR A 15 -23.54 -26.42 -1.96
CA THR A 15 -23.29 -26.39 -3.40
C THR A 15 -24.27 -27.34 -4.09
N GLN A 16 -25.28 -26.83 -4.79
CA GLN A 16 -26.06 -27.67 -5.68
C GLN A 16 -25.08 -28.25 -6.71
N ASN A 17 -24.71 -29.52 -6.53
CA ASN A 17 -23.82 -30.29 -7.41
C ASN A 17 -22.35 -29.84 -7.51
N GLY A 18 -21.75 -29.23 -6.47
CA GLY A 18 -20.32 -28.87 -6.48
C GLY A 18 -19.95 -27.68 -7.40
N ASN A 19 -20.94 -26.97 -7.93
CA ASN A 19 -20.72 -25.77 -8.72
C ASN A 19 -20.57 -24.53 -7.84
N ALA A 20 -19.77 -23.57 -8.30
CA ALA A 20 -19.63 -22.28 -7.65
C ALA A 20 -20.98 -21.53 -7.62
N PHE A 21 -21.29 -20.86 -6.51
CA PHE A 21 -22.50 -20.04 -6.39
C PHE A 21 -22.15 -18.59 -6.05
N THR A 22 -23.05 -17.69 -6.42
CA THR A 22 -22.88 -16.24 -6.24
C THR A 22 -23.84 -15.74 -5.16
N ALA A 23 -23.35 -14.92 -4.24
CA ALA A 23 -24.15 -14.27 -3.19
C ALA A 23 -23.83 -12.77 -3.10
N ARG A 24 -24.71 -11.97 -2.47
CA ARG A 24 -24.47 -10.55 -2.24
C ARG A 24 -23.34 -10.36 -1.22
N CYS A 25 -22.53 -9.31 -1.38
CA CYS A 25 -21.55 -8.93 -0.38
C CYS A 25 -22.19 -8.19 0.79
N SER A 26 -21.68 -8.48 2.00
CA SER A 26 -21.90 -7.65 3.19
C SER A 26 -21.38 -6.23 3.02
N HIS A 27 -21.77 -5.32 3.91
CA HIS A 27 -21.26 -3.95 3.97
C HIS A 27 -19.74 -3.93 4.18
N SER A 28 -19.23 -4.75 5.12
CA SER A 28 -17.80 -4.88 5.38
C SER A 28 -17.02 -5.43 4.17
N GLN A 29 -17.54 -6.46 3.49
CA GLN A 29 -16.93 -6.93 2.24
C GLN A 29 -16.91 -5.89 1.14
N THR A 30 -18.02 -5.15 1.00
CA THR A 30 -18.12 -4.07 0.01
C THR A 30 -17.09 -2.99 0.28
N ARG A 31 -16.92 -2.61 1.55
CA ARG A 31 -15.89 -1.68 2.01
C ARG A 31 -14.49 -2.16 1.69
N PHE A 32 -14.12 -3.38 2.10
CA PHE A 32 -12.77 -3.89 1.89
C PHE A 32 -12.44 -4.09 0.41
N TRP A 33 -13.41 -4.52 -0.40
CA TRP A 33 -13.25 -4.56 -1.85
C TRP A 33 -12.98 -3.17 -2.42
N LEU A 34 -13.74 -2.17 -1.99
CA LEU A 34 -13.56 -0.78 -2.44
C LEU A 34 -12.18 -0.23 -2.06
N LEU A 35 -11.73 -0.49 -0.82
CA LEU A 35 -10.41 -0.08 -0.35
C LEU A 35 -9.29 -0.78 -1.12
N ASP A 36 -9.45 -2.05 -1.46
CA ASP A 36 -8.50 -2.77 -2.33
C ASP A 36 -8.46 -2.18 -3.75
N GLN A 37 -9.62 -1.81 -4.33
CA GLN A 37 -9.64 -1.11 -5.62
C GLN A 37 -8.95 0.27 -5.58
N LEU A 38 -9.01 0.95 -4.42
CA LEU A 38 -8.33 2.23 -4.21
C LEU A 38 -6.83 2.08 -3.99
N ARG A 39 -6.43 1.02 -3.29
CA ARG A 39 -5.04 0.76 -2.88
C ARG A 39 -4.70 -0.72 -3.10
N PRO A 40 -4.51 -1.15 -4.36
CA PRO A 40 -4.27 -2.55 -4.66
C PRO A 40 -3.02 -3.06 -3.96
N GLY A 41 -3.16 -4.13 -3.18
CA GLY A 41 -2.07 -4.74 -2.45
C GLY A 41 -1.64 -4.04 -1.16
N ASP A 42 -2.47 -3.14 -0.61
CA ASP A 42 -2.25 -2.54 0.71
C ASP A 42 -2.31 -3.62 1.81
N PRO A 43 -1.22 -3.87 2.54
CA PRO A 43 -1.18 -4.96 3.52
C PRO A 43 -2.06 -4.68 4.75
N SER A 44 -2.51 -3.44 4.98
CA SER A 44 -3.47 -3.11 6.05
C SER A 44 -4.84 -3.75 5.84
N LEU A 45 -5.09 -4.30 4.64
CA LEU A 45 -6.26 -5.11 4.33
C LEU A 45 -6.10 -6.58 4.72
N HIS A 46 -4.99 -6.99 5.34
CA HIS A 46 -4.75 -8.37 5.74
C HIS A 46 -4.91 -8.56 7.24
N VAL A 47 -5.52 -9.68 7.62
CA VAL A 47 -5.46 -10.25 8.98
C VAL A 47 -4.36 -11.30 8.98
N ALA A 48 -3.28 -11.06 9.70
CA ALA A 48 -2.11 -11.93 9.74
C ALA A 48 -1.84 -12.45 11.16
N ALA A 49 -2.45 -13.58 11.53
CA ALA A 49 -2.28 -14.17 12.85
C ALA A 49 -1.06 -15.09 12.89
N ARG A 50 -0.23 -14.98 13.93
CA ARG A 50 0.90 -15.87 14.19
C ARG A 50 0.56 -16.75 15.38
N TRP A 51 0.46 -18.05 15.13
CA TRP A 51 0.16 -19.07 16.13
C TRP A 51 1.47 -19.74 16.55
N ARG A 52 1.91 -19.50 17.78
CA ARG A 52 3.03 -20.24 18.33
C ARG A 52 2.50 -21.57 18.85
N ILE A 53 2.92 -22.67 18.23
CA ILE A 53 2.44 -24.00 18.55
C ILE A 53 3.59 -24.80 19.11
N ALA A 54 3.36 -25.38 20.29
CA ALA A 54 4.25 -26.36 20.88
C ALA A 54 3.69 -27.77 20.66
N GLY A 55 4.60 -28.73 20.49
CA GLY A 55 4.31 -30.06 19.96
C GLY A 55 4.82 -30.23 18.53
N ARG A 56 4.86 -31.48 18.06
CA ARG A 56 5.40 -31.81 16.73
C ARG A 56 4.30 -31.67 15.68
N LEU A 57 4.40 -30.61 14.88
CA LEU A 57 3.55 -30.40 13.70
C LEU A 57 4.06 -31.20 12.50
N ASP A 58 3.23 -32.13 12.05
CA ASP A 58 3.32 -32.84 10.79
C ASP A 58 2.68 -31.98 9.68
N ALA A 59 3.45 -31.69 8.63
CA ALA A 59 3.00 -30.78 7.57
C ALA A 59 1.84 -31.37 6.75
N GLU A 60 1.80 -32.68 6.54
CA GLU A 60 0.74 -33.33 5.76
C GLU A 60 -0.59 -33.26 6.52
N ILE A 61 -0.55 -33.55 7.81
CA ILE A 61 -1.74 -33.47 8.68
C ILE A 61 -2.18 -32.03 8.86
N LEU A 62 -1.25 -31.08 8.96
CA LEU A 62 -1.55 -29.65 8.99
C LEU A 62 -2.31 -29.23 7.72
N VAL A 63 -1.79 -29.55 6.53
CA VAL A 63 -2.44 -29.22 5.26
C VAL A 63 -3.83 -29.86 5.16
N ARG A 64 -3.97 -31.13 5.59
CA ARG A 64 -5.28 -31.80 5.66
C ARG A 64 -6.23 -31.10 6.63
N SER A 65 -5.73 -30.64 7.78
CA SER A 65 -6.53 -29.92 8.78
C SER A 65 -7.09 -28.61 8.22
N PHE A 66 -6.27 -27.85 7.51
CA PHE A 66 -6.73 -26.62 6.83
C PHE A 66 -7.68 -26.89 5.67
N ARG A 67 -7.55 -28.02 4.95
CA ARG A 67 -8.57 -28.42 3.96
C ARG A 67 -9.93 -28.61 4.61
N HIS A 68 -9.99 -29.31 5.75
CA HIS A 68 -11.25 -29.44 6.51
C HIS A 68 -11.81 -28.08 6.95
N LEU A 69 -10.97 -27.13 7.36
CA LEU A 69 -11.41 -25.77 7.70
C LEU A 69 -11.97 -25.03 6.48
N ILE A 70 -11.30 -25.11 5.33
CA ILE A 70 -11.72 -24.49 4.07
C ILE A 70 -13.06 -25.07 3.59
N ASP A 71 -13.22 -26.39 3.67
CA ASP A 71 -14.46 -27.06 3.26
C ASP A 71 -15.63 -26.70 4.19
N ARG A 72 -15.35 -26.56 5.49
CA ARG A 72 -16.32 -26.20 6.53
C ARG A 72 -16.75 -24.74 6.47
N HIS A 73 -15.83 -23.82 6.19
CA HIS A 73 -16.05 -22.38 6.21
C HIS A 73 -16.02 -21.81 4.80
N GLU A 74 -17.20 -21.60 4.23
CA GLU A 74 -17.31 -21.15 2.84
C GLU A 74 -16.60 -19.81 2.57
N ALA A 75 -16.49 -18.93 3.56
CA ALA A 75 -15.77 -17.67 3.45
C ALA A 75 -14.31 -17.86 2.99
N LEU A 76 -13.66 -18.97 3.38
CA LEU A 76 -12.28 -19.27 2.98
C LEU A 76 -12.13 -19.72 1.52
N ARG A 77 -13.23 -20.14 0.88
CA ARG A 77 -13.32 -20.50 -0.55
C ARG A 77 -14.02 -19.41 -1.38
N THR A 78 -14.24 -18.23 -0.81
CA THR A 78 -14.88 -17.08 -1.46
C THR A 78 -13.85 -16.17 -2.13
N ALA A 79 -14.14 -15.80 -3.37
CA ALA A 79 -13.54 -14.66 -4.07
C ALA A 79 -14.54 -13.49 -4.08
N ILE A 80 -14.04 -12.25 -4.13
CA ILE A 80 -14.87 -11.05 -4.27
C ILE A 80 -14.63 -10.46 -5.66
N VAL A 81 -15.68 -10.43 -6.49
CA VAL A 81 -15.60 -10.03 -7.89
C VAL A 81 -16.50 -8.82 -8.13
N GLY A 82 -16.05 -7.84 -8.91
CA GLY A 82 -16.91 -6.74 -9.35
C GLY A 82 -17.79 -7.16 -10.52
N GLU A 83 -19.11 -7.15 -10.34
CA GLU A 83 -20.10 -7.40 -11.40
C GLU A 83 -21.10 -6.23 -11.45
N GLY A 84 -21.24 -5.59 -12.63
CA GLY A 84 -22.15 -4.44 -12.78
C GLY A 84 -21.85 -3.27 -11.84
N GLY A 85 -20.59 -3.09 -11.43
CA GLY A 85 -20.17 -2.05 -10.49
C GLY A 85 -20.47 -2.31 -9.02
N ARG A 86 -20.83 -3.55 -8.67
CA ARG A 86 -21.03 -3.98 -7.29
C ARG A 86 -20.18 -5.21 -7.00
N PRO A 87 -19.57 -5.31 -5.80
CA PRO A 87 -18.90 -6.53 -5.40
C PRO A 87 -19.93 -7.62 -5.11
N VAL A 88 -19.64 -8.82 -5.59
CA VAL A 88 -20.39 -10.05 -5.29
C VAL A 88 -19.43 -11.12 -4.76
N GLN A 89 -19.96 -11.99 -3.92
CA GLN A 89 -19.25 -13.16 -3.42
C GLN A 89 -19.33 -14.26 -4.47
N ARG A 90 -18.19 -14.82 -4.89
CA ARG A 90 -18.13 -16.01 -5.72
C ARG A 90 -17.52 -17.15 -4.92
N ILE A 91 -18.36 -18.09 -4.51
CA ILE A 91 -18.00 -19.13 -3.56
C ILE A 91 -17.68 -20.39 -4.34
N ALA A 92 -16.40 -20.77 -4.40
CA ALA A 92 -15.94 -21.93 -5.14
C ALA A 92 -16.28 -23.24 -4.39
N GLY A 93 -16.57 -24.33 -5.10
CA GLY A 93 -16.84 -25.63 -4.47
C GLY A 93 -15.65 -26.19 -3.69
N THR A 94 -14.46 -26.16 -4.29
CA THR A 94 -13.19 -26.60 -3.67
C THR A 94 -12.05 -25.68 -4.07
N VAL A 95 -11.10 -25.43 -3.16
CA VAL A 95 -9.90 -24.63 -3.42
C VAL A 95 -8.66 -25.29 -2.82
N ALA A 96 -7.51 -25.10 -3.46
CA ALA A 96 -6.24 -25.57 -2.93
C ALA A 96 -5.68 -24.57 -1.91
N LEU A 97 -5.20 -25.06 -0.76
CA LEU A 97 -4.52 -24.24 0.25
C LEU A 97 -3.13 -23.80 -0.26
N PRO A 98 -2.86 -22.48 -0.36
CA PRO A 98 -1.50 -21.97 -0.52
C PRO A 98 -0.72 -22.19 0.78
N PHE A 99 0.22 -23.13 0.75
CA PHE A 99 1.02 -23.53 1.91
C PHE A 99 2.51 -23.41 1.60
N SER A 100 3.28 -22.89 2.56
CA SER A 100 4.74 -22.88 2.51
C SER A 100 5.34 -23.31 3.85
N GLU A 101 6.53 -23.91 3.79
CA GLU A 101 7.26 -24.37 4.97
C GLU A 101 8.70 -23.84 4.93
N ILE A 102 9.15 -23.28 6.05
CA ILE A 102 10.47 -22.68 6.22
C ILE A 102 11.11 -23.28 7.48
N ASP A 103 12.24 -23.95 7.32
CA ASP A 103 12.98 -24.54 8.44
C ASP A 103 14.05 -23.57 8.97
N LEU A 104 13.85 -23.08 10.18
CA LEU A 104 14.78 -22.20 10.91
C LEU A 104 15.54 -22.95 12.01
N SER A 105 15.34 -24.26 12.15
CA SER A 105 15.94 -25.06 13.23
C SER A 105 17.47 -25.13 13.13
N GLY A 106 18.03 -24.92 11.95
CA GLY A 106 19.47 -24.86 11.69
C GLY A 106 20.13 -23.51 11.98
N LEU A 107 19.36 -22.45 12.26
CA LEU A 107 19.92 -21.12 12.48
C LEU A 107 20.45 -20.96 13.93
N PRO A 108 21.65 -20.37 14.11
CA PRO A 108 22.11 -19.93 15.43
C PRO A 108 21.44 -18.60 15.82
N GLY A 109 21.18 -18.38 17.11
CA GLY A 109 20.64 -17.11 17.63
C GLY A 109 19.14 -17.13 17.94
N ASP A 110 18.52 -15.94 17.95
CA ASP A 110 17.09 -15.77 18.24
C ASP A 110 16.21 -16.18 17.04
N ARG A 111 15.86 -17.47 17.01
CA ARG A 111 15.03 -18.04 15.95
C ARG A 111 13.61 -17.48 15.95
N LEU A 112 13.07 -17.14 17.12
CA LEU A 112 11.70 -16.62 17.21
C LEU A 112 11.63 -15.19 16.64
N GLY A 113 12.63 -14.36 16.94
CA GLY A 113 12.78 -13.03 16.35
C GLY A 113 12.93 -13.08 14.81
N GLU A 114 13.76 -13.99 14.30
CA GLU A 114 13.90 -14.20 12.86
C GLU A 114 12.59 -14.70 12.22
N ALA A 115 11.92 -15.67 12.86
CA ALA A 115 10.64 -16.19 12.39
C ALA A 115 9.56 -15.10 12.33
N ARG A 116 9.51 -14.20 13.31
CA ARG A 116 8.63 -13.04 13.31
C ARG A 116 8.93 -12.09 12.15
N THR A 117 10.21 -11.80 11.91
CA THR A 117 10.64 -10.96 10.76
C THR A 117 10.20 -11.55 9.43
N ILE A 118 10.40 -12.86 9.24
CA ILE A 118 9.96 -13.55 8.02
C ILE A 118 8.42 -13.54 7.94
N ALA A 119 7.73 -13.80 9.05
CA ALA A 119 6.28 -13.80 9.09
C ALA A 119 5.69 -12.42 8.73
N ASP A 120 6.27 -11.33 9.22
CA ASP A 120 5.82 -9.97 8.92
C ASP A 120 6.03 -9.63 7.42
N ALA A 121 7.14 -10.07 6.84
CA ALA A 121 7.38 -9.93 5.39
C ALA A 121 6.41 -10.77 4.54
N GLU A 122 6.10 -12.00 4.97
CA GLU A 122 5.11 -12.87 4.32
C GLU A 122 3.68 -12.30 4.45
N ALA A 123 3.35 -11.68 5.58
CA ALA A 123 2.07 -11.02 5.82
C ALA A 123 1.83 -9.84 4.86
N GLY A 124 2.89 -9.14 4.45
CA GLY A 124 2.82 -7.99 3.54
C GLY A 124 2.51 -8.32 2.06
N LYS A 125 2.54 -9.60 1.65
CA LYS A 125 2.29 -9.98 0.24
C LYS A 125 0.82 -9.74 -0.16
N PRO A 126 0.54 -9.14 -1.33
CA PRO A 126 -0.82 -8.78 -1.72
C PRO A 126 -1.70 -10.00 -2.04
N PHE A 127 -3.02 -9.83 -1.96
CA PHE A 127 -4.01 -10.77 -2.48
C PHE A 127 -4.67 -10.22 -3.76
N ASP A 128 -5.13 -11.11 -4.63
CA ASP A 128 -6.05 -10.78 -5.72
C ASP A 128 -7.45 -11.22 -5.30
N LEU A 129 -8.33 -10.26 -4.97
CA LEU A 129 -9.67 -10.53 -4.46
C LEU A 129 -10.52 -11.38 -5.43
N ALA A 130 -10.24 -11.31 -6.74
CA ALA A 130 -10.98 -12.07 -7.74
C ALA A 130 -10.58 -13.57 -7.80
N ARG A 131 -9.56 -13.99 -7.03
CA ARG A 131 -9.01 -15.35 -7.06
C ARG A 131 -8.98 -15.98 -5.66
N ALA A 132 -9.95 -16.85 -5.40
CA ALA A 132 -9.95 -17.68 -4.19
C ALA A 132 -8.80 -18.73 -4.21
N PRO A 133 -8.25 -19.12 -3.05
CA PRO A 133 -8.61 -18.64 -1.72
C PRO A 133 -7.91 -17.32 -1.35
N LEU A 134 -8.60 -16.46 -0.61
CA LEU A 134 -8.04 -15.23 -0.04
C LEU A 134 -7.36 -15.49 1.32
N MET A 135 -6.65 -16.61 1.41
CA MET A 135 -5.94 -17.14 2.58
C MET A 135 -4.64 -17.83 2.15
N ARG A 136 -3.61 -17.74 2.99
CA ARG A 136 -2.35 -18.50 2.88
C ARG A 136 -1.81 -18.89 4.25
N VAL A 137 -1.03 -19.96 4.29
CA VAL A 137 -0.45 -20.50 5.53
C VAL A 137 1.04 -20.74 5.35
N THR A 138 1.84 -20.25 6.29
CA THR A 138 3.31 -20.43 6.31
C THR A 138 3.74 -21.05 7.63
N LEU A 139 4.32 -22.24 7.58
CA LEU A 139 4.88 -22.94 8.74
C LEU A 139 6.37 -22.59 8.90
N LEU A 140 6.74 -21.98 10.01
CA LEU A 140 8.13 -21.71 10.38
C LEU A 140 8.57 -22.63 11.52
N ARG A 141 9.55 -23.51 11.26
CA ARG A 141 10.06 -24.44 12.28
C ARG A 141 11.17 -23.83 13.11
N LEU A 142 10.96 -23.71 14.43
CA LEU A 142 11.94 -23.13 15.36
C LEU A 142 12.89 -24.18 15.96
N GLY A 143 12.45 -25.44 16.00
CA GLY A 143 13.21 -26.54 16.59
C GLY A 143 12.34 -27.77 16.83
N ARG A 144 12.83 -28.69 17.69
CA ARG A 144 12.09 -29.89 18.06
C ARG A 144 10.87 -29.52 18.91
N GLY A 145 9.68 -29.58 18.30
CA GLY A 145 8.42 -29.40 19.01
C GLY A 145 8.04 -27.94 19.30
N ASP A 146 8.64 -26.97 18.61
CA ASP A 146 8.24 -25.56 18.68
C ASP A 146 8.20 -25.00 17.24
N SER A 147 7.11 -24.31 16.91
CA SER A 147 6.84 -23.81 15.56
C SER A 147 6.00 -22.55 15.63
N LEU A 148 6.21 -21.67 14.65
CA LEU A 148 5.38 -20.50 14.43
C LEU A 148 4.59 -20.72 13.13
N LEU A 149 3.27 -20.73 13.21
CA LEU A 149 2.40 -20.86 12.06
C LEU A 149 1.79 -19.49 11.75
N LEU A 150 2.15 -18.91 10.61
CA LEU A 150 1.52 -17.68 10.11
C LEU A 150 0.29 -18.06 9.28
N VAL A 151 -0.86 -17.54 9.67
CA VAL A 151 -2.13 -17.65 8.94
C VAL A 151 -2.54 -16.25 8.50
N THR A 152 -2.45 -15.99 7.19
CA THR A 152 -2.78 -14.68 6.61
C THR A 152 -4.02 -14.81 5.73
N ALA A 153 -5.00 -13.95 5.95
CA ALA A 153 -6.20 -13.86 5.14
C ALA A 153 -6.54 -12.40 4.82
N HIS A 154 -7.26 -12.16 3.74
CA HIS A 154 -7.77 -10.83 3.43
C HIS A 154 -8.97 -10.50 4.34
N HIS A 155 -9.07 -9.23 4.78
CA HIS A 155 -10.13 -8.75 5.66
C HIS A 155 -11.55 -8.96 5.09
N SER A 156 -11.71 -9.16 3.79
CA SER A 156 -13.01 -9.45 3.16
C SER A 156 -13.57 -10.84 3.46
N VAL A 157 -12.75 -11.79 3.92
CA VAL A 157 -13.18 -13.18 4.21
C VAL A 157 -12.93 -13.58 5.66
N CYS A 158 -12.18 -12.78 6.42
CA CYS A 158 -11.75 -13.12 7.77
C CYS A 158 -11.55 -11.84 8.60
N ASP A 159 -11.92 -11.89 9.88
CA ASP A 159 -11.62 -10.87 10.88
C ASP A 159 -10.75 -11.46 12.03
N GLY A 160 -10.40 -10.64 13.02
CA GLY A 160 -9.61 -11.09 14.16
C GLY A 160 -10.29 -12.22 14.95
N TRP A 161 -11.62 -12.16 15.12
CA TRP A 161 -12.39 -13.20 15.80
C TRP A 161 -12.33 -14.53 15.04
N SER A 162 -12.47 -14.46 13.71
CA SER A 162 -12.37 -15.62 12.83
C SER A 162 -11.03 -16.34 12.99
N MET A 163 -9.93 -15.63 13.24
CA MET A 163 -8.63 -16.27 13.51
C MET A 163 -8.62 -17.07 14.81
N VAL A 164 -9.35 -16.63 15.84
CA VAL A 164 -9.51 -17.38 17.10
C VAL A 164 -10.35 -18.64 16.86
N VAL A 165 -11.45 -18.51 16.12
CA VAL A 165 -12.30 -19.66 15.72
C VAL A 165 -11.49 -20.68 14.93
N LEU A 166 -10.74 -20.24 13.92
CA LEU A 166 -9.89 -21.09 13.09
C LEU A 166 -8.80 -21.78 13.90
N ALA A 167 -8.16 -21.08 14.85
CA ALA A 167 -7.14 -21.66 15.70
C ALA A 167 -7.72 -22.77 16.59
N ARG A 168 -8.89 -22.53 17.21
CA ARG A 168 -9.60 -23.51 18.05
C ARG A 168 -9.98 -24.77 17.26
N GLU A 169 -10.60 -24.58 16.10
CA GLU A 169 -11.01 -25.70 15.25
C GLU A 169 -9.81 -26.44 14.65
N PHE A 170 -8.74 -25.73 14.27
CA PHE A 170 -7.50 -26.33 13.79
C PHE A 170 -6.91 -27.31 14.80
N ILE A 171 -6.79 -26.92 16.08
CA ILE A 171 -6.27 -27.79 17.15
C ILE A 171 -7.11 -29.06 17.26
N ALA A 172 -8.44 -28.94 17.27
CA ALA A 172 -9.36 -30.07 17.38
C ALA A 172 -9.27 -31.02 16.17
N ILE A 173 -9.28 -30.47 14.95
CA ILE A 173 -9.17 -31.24 13.71
C ILE A 173 -7.82 -31.95 13.63
N TYR A 174 -6.73 -31.25 13.90
CA TYR A 174 -5.38 -31.82 13.86
C TYR A 174 -5.25 -32.98 14.85
N ALA A 175 -5.77 -32.81 16.07
CA ALA A 175 -5.75 -33.84 17.10
C ALA A 175 -6.56 -35.10 16.74
N ALA A 176 -7.65 -34.98 15.99
CA ALA A 176 -8.39 -36.14 15.47
C ALA A 176 -7.59 -36.84 14.35
N LEU A 177 -7.09 -36.08 13.38
CA LEU A 177 -6.42 -36.63 12.20
C LEU A 177 -5.12 -37.37 12.52
N ILE A 178 -4.30 -36.86 13.44
CA ILE A 178 -3.07 -37.52 13.89
C ILE A 178 -3.34 -38.84 14.64
N ARG A 179 -4.53 -39.01 15.21
CA ARG A 179 -5.00 -40.27 15.81
C ARG A 179 -5.68 -41.20 14.80
N GLY A 180 -5.70 -40.84 13.51
CA GLY A 180 -6.39 -41.59 12.45
C GLY A 180 -7.92 -41.53 12.56
N GLN A 181 -8.47 -40.56 13.31
CA GLN A 181 -9.89 -40.37 13.50
C GLN A 181 -10.43 -39.31 12.53
N GLN A 182 -11.72 -39.40 12.20
CA GLN A 182 -12.41 -38.33 11.47
C GLN A 182 -12.74 -37.18 12.42
N PRO A 183 -12.51 -35.91 12.03
CA PRO A 183 -12.92 -34.77 12.84
C PRO A 183 -14.44 -34.76 13.08
N SER A 184 -14.87 -34.57 14.33
CA SER A 184 -16.28 -34.49 14.71
C SER A 184 -16.56 -33.08 15.24
N LEU A 185 -16.83 -32.14 14.34
CA LEU A 185 -17.31 -30.81 14.67
C LEU A 185 -18.74 -30.66 14.14
N ALA A 186 -19.67 -30.20 14.99
CA ALA A 186 -21.04 -29.91 14.55
C ALA A 186 -21.01 -28.90 13.38
N PRO A 187 -21.80 -29.09 12.31
CA PRO A 187 -21.84 -28.12 11.21
C PRO A 187 -22.21 -26.73 11.74
N PRO A 188 -21.64 -25.65 11.17
CA PRO A 188 -22.01 -24.30 11.58
C PRO A 188 -23.51 -24.08 11.28
N PRO A 189 -24.27 -23.41 12.17
CA PRO A 189 -25.71 -23.23 12.00
C PRO A 189 -26.03 -22.26 10.84
N LEU A 190 -25.09 -21.40 10.49
CA LEU A 190 -25.17 -20.39 9.44
C LEU A 190 -23.83 -20.31 8.71
N HIS A 191 -23.88 -19.90 7.45
CA HIS A 191 -22.69 -19.50 6.72
C HIS A 191 -22.62 -17.98 6.55
N TYR A 192 -21.45 -17.48 6.15
CA TYR A 192 -21.25 -16.04 6.03
C TYR A 192 -22.09 -15.41 4.90
N ALA A 193 -22.38 -16.14 3.82
CA ALA A 193 -23.29 -15.66 2.79
C ALA A 193 -24.70 -15.42 3.33
N ASP A 194 -25.19 -16.27 4.24
CA ASP A 194 -26.50 -16.08 4.88
C ASP A 194 -26.53 -14.76 5.68
N PHE A 195 -25.43 -14.47 6.39
CA PHE A 195 -25.29 -13.20 7.11
C PHE A 195 -25.26 -12.00 6.17
N ALA A 196 -24.47 -12.07 5.10
CA ALA A 196 -24.40 -11.00 4.12
C ALA A 196 -25.78 -10.70 3.50
N GLU A 197 -26.55 -11.73 3.16
CA GLU A 197 -27.91 -11.59 2.61
C GLU A 197 -28.89 -10.96 3.61
N TRP A 198 -28.81 -11.34 4.88
CA TRP A 198 -29.61 -10.76 5.96
C TRP A 198 -29.25 -9.30 6.22
N GLU A 199 -27.97 -8.96 6.28
CA GLU A 199 -27.48 -7.60 6.55
C GLU A 199 -28.02 -6.61 5.50
N VAL A 200 -28.07 -7.03 4.23
CA VAL A 200 -28.60 -6.20 3.13
C VAL A 200 -30.09 -6.45 2.85
N SER A 201 -30.83 -6.99 3.81
CA SER A 201 -32.29 -7.14 3.74
C SER A 201 -33.00 -5.79 3.93
N PRO A 202 -34.25 -5.62 3.44
CA PRO A 202 -34.99 -4.37 3.64
C PRO A 202 -35.19 -3.98 5.11
N ALA A 203 -35.41 -4.95 5.99
CA ALA A 203 -35.61 -4.72 7.42
C ALA A 203 -34.33 -4.18 8.08
N MET A 204 -33.18 -4.79 7.77
CA MET A 204 -31.88 -4.33 8.28
C MET A 204 -31.46 -3.00 7.66
N ALA A 205 -31.76 -2.77 6.38
CA ALA A 205 -31.53 -1.48 5.74
C ALA A 205 -32.30 -0.36 6.45
N GLU A 206 -33.57 -0.58 6.82
CA GLU A 206 -34.35 0.42 7.56
C GLU A 206 -33.78 0.68 8.97
N ALA A 207 -33.30 -0.35 9.65
CA ALA A 207 -32.64 -0.21 10.95
C ALA A 207 -31.33 0.58 10.83
N ALA A 208 -30.49 0.25 9.85
CA ALA A 208 -29.23 0.95 9.58
C ALA A 208 -29.45 2.43 9.22
N GLU A 209 -30.54 2.78 8.53
CA GLU A 209 -30.89 4.18 8.24
C GLU A 209 -31.30 4.96 9.50
N ARG A 210 -31.95 4.32 10.49
CA ARG A 210 -32.22 4.96 11.79
C ARG A 210 -30.93 5.27 12.54
N ASP A 211 -30.00 4.31 12.57
CA ASP A 211 -28.69 4.49 13.18
C ASP A 211 -27.88 5.56 12.45
N LEU A 212 -27.93 5.58 11.12
CA LEU A 212 -27.28 6.60 10.31
C LEU A 212 -27.79 8.01 10.65
N ALA A 213 -29.09 8.17 10.89
CA ALA A 213 -29.66 9.44 11.31
C ALA A 213 -29.17 9.88 12.70
N PHE A 214 -28.93 8.94 13.62
CA PHE A 214 -28.27 9.22 14.90
C PHE A 214 -26.84 9.73 14.65
N TRP A 215 -26.02 9.00 13.88
CA TRP A 215 -24.64 9.39 13.60
C TRP A 215 -24.51 10.74 12.92
N ALA A 216 -25.38 11.04 11.95
CA ALA A 216 -25.42 12.33 11.27
C ALA A 216 -25.73 13.51 12.21
N ARG A 217 -26.46 13.28 13.32
CA ARG A 217 -26.69 14.28 14.36
C ARG A 217 -25.51 14.36 15.33
N SER A 218 -25.06 13.22 15.86
CA SER A 218 -24.05 13.13 16.92
C SER A 218 -22.66 13.60 16.47
N LEU A 219 -22.33 13.41 15.19
CA LEU A 219 -21.05 13.78 14.60
C LEU A 219 -21.12 15.06 13.77
N ARG A 220 -22.22 15.81 13.85
CA ARG A 220 -22.35 17.09 13.16
C ARG A 220 -21.26 18.06 13.61
N ASP A 221 -20.69 18.80 12.66
CA ASP A 221 -19.62 19.78 12.87
C ASP A 221 -18.33 19.18 13.48
N LEU A 222 -18.20 17.85 13.51
CA LEU A 222 -17.01 17.19 13.99
C LEU A 222 -15.82 17.57 13.10
N THR A 223 -14.83 18.21 13.71
CA THR A 223 -13.52 18.40 13.08
C THR A 223 -12.64 17.21 13.43
N PRO A 224 -12.19 16.38 12.46
CA PRO A 224 -11.34 15.22 12.73
C PRO A 224 -10.15 15.60 13.62
N PHE A 225 -9.92 14.82 14.66
CA PHE A 225 -8.76 14.99 15.52
C PHE A 225 -7.53 14.41 14.84
N GLU A 226 -6.39 15.08 14.95
CA GLU A 226 -5.09 14.59 14.50
C GLU A 226 -4.04 14.93 15.56
N LEU A 227 -3.30 13.92 16.03
CA LEU A 227 -2.10 14.18 16.82
C LEU A 227 -1.03 14.73 15.87
N PRO A 228 -0.41 15.90 16.15
CA PRO A 228 0.57 16.51 15.23
C PRO A 228 1.65 15.50 14.81
N PRO A 229 1.79 15.21 13.51
CA PRO A 229 2.78 14.26 13.04
C PRO A 229 4.19 14.85 13.07
N ASP A 230 5.20 14.00 13.26
CA ASP A 230 6.61 14.38 13.21
C ASP A 230 7.06 14.71 11.78
N HIS A 231 6.34 14.20 10.78
CA HIS A 231 6.58 14.40 9.36
C HIS A 231 5.31 14.85 8.62
N PRO A 232 5.41 15.74 7.62
CA PRO A 232 4.24 16.22 6.89
C PRO A 232 3.59 15.11 6.05
N ARG A 233 2.25 15.12 5.96
CA ARG A 233 1.49 14.28 5.02
C ARG A 233 1.85 14.65 3.58
N ARG A 234 2.14 13.66 2.74
CA ARG A 234 2.51 13.84 1.33
C ARG A 234 1.71 12.85 0.47
N ALA A 235 1.11 13.36 -0.60
CA ALA A 235 0.42 12.53 -1.60
C ALA A 235 1.39 11.55 -2.28
N GLY A 236 0.89 10.36 -2.64
CA GLY A 236 1.64 9.34 -3.37
C GLY A 236 2.77 8.65 -2.59
N ARG A 237 2.88 8.88 -1.28
CA ARG A 237 3.88 8.19 -0.44
C ARG A 237 3.40 6.79 -0.07
N GLU A 238 4.28 5.81 -0.21
CA GLU A 238 4.07 4.47 0.34
C GLU A 238 4.00 4.53 1.88
N ARG A 239 2.89 4.04 2.45
CA ARG A 239 2.70 3.97 3.91
C ARG A 239 3.62 2.90 4.47
N ARG A 240 4.26 3.20 5.60
CA ARG A 240 5.11 2.25 6.31
C ARG A 240 4.60 2.14 7.72
N PHE A 241 4.48 0.94 8.22
CA PHE A 241 3.96 0.71 9.56
C PHE A 241 5.06 0.21 10.48
N ALA A 242 4.97 0.62 11.72
CA ALA A 242 5.76 0.12 12.83
C ALA A 242 4.85 -0.02 14.05
N ALA A 243 5.32 -0.78 15.05
CA ALA A 243 4.58 -0.97 16.28
C ALA A 243 5.49 -0.72 17.48
N GLU A 244 5.03 0.10 18.42
CA GLU A 244 5.67 0.28 19.72
C GLU A 244 4.84 -0.40 20.80
N THR A 245 5.52 -1.06 21.75
CA THR A 245 4.86 -1.84 22.80
C THR A 245 5.36 -1.45 24.18
N ARG A 246 4.43 -1.18 25.10
CA ARG A 246 4.72 -0.90 26.51
C ARG A 246 3.98 -1.88 27.41
N ARG A 247 4.72 -2.56 28.28
CA ARG A 247 4.15 -3.45 29.30
C ARG A 247 3.72 -2.63 30.51
N LEU A 248 2.47 -2.77 30.92
CA LEU A 248 1.93 -2.17 32.12
C LEU A 248 2.22 -3.09 33.32
N PRO A 249 2.66 -2.54 34.47
CA PRO A 249 2.86 -3.34 35.67
C PRO A 249 1.60 -4.10 36.09
N ALA A 250 1.76 -5.33 36.60
CA ALA A 250 0.64 -6.17 37.06
C ALA A 250 -0.27 -5.44 38.07
N GLU A 251 0.33 -4.77 39.06
CA GLU A 251 -0.38 -3.98 40.07
C GLU A 251 -1.24 -2.88 39.43
N LEU A 252 -0.74 -2.19 38.40
CA LEU A 252 -1.50 -1.18 37.68
C LEU A 252 -2.72 -1.82 36.98
N GLY A 253 -2.50 -2.95 36.31
CA GLY A 253 -3.57 -3.73 35.67
C GLY A 253 -4.71 -4.09 36.63
N GLU A 254 -4.38 -4.72 37.76
CA GLU A 254 -5.35 -5.12 38.78
C GLU A 254 -6.13 -3.93 39.33
N ARG A 255 -5.47 -2.78 39.51
CA ARG A 255 -6.13 -1.55 40.00
C ARG A 255 -7.00 -0.88 38.96
N LEU A 256 -6.63 -0.94 37.67
CA LEU A 256 -7.49 -0.46 36.57
C LEU A 256 -8.78 -1.30 36.51
N GLU A 257 -8.67 -2.62 36.63
CA GLU A 257 -9.82 -3.52 36.70
C GLU A 257 -10.68 -3.27 37.94
N ALA A 258 -10.07 -3.11 39.11
CA ALA A 258 -10.80 -2.79 40.34
C ALA A 258 -11.52 -1.44 40.26
N CYS A 259 -10.87 -0.40 39.70
CA CYS A 259 -11.45 0.92 39.52
C CYS A 259 -12.63 0.89 38.52
N ALA A 260 -12.45 0.19 37.40
CA ALA A 260 -13.52 -0.03 36.43
C ALA A 260 -14.74 -0.69 37.09
N ARG A 261 -14.54 -1.78 37.83
CA ARG A 261 -15.62 -2.45 38.60
C ARG A 261 -16.29 -1.52 39.60
N ALA A 262 -15.52 -0.74 40.36
CA ALA A 262 -16.07 0.18 41.37
C ALA A 262 -16.98 1.27 40.79
N HIS A 263 -16.77 1.66 39.53
CA HIS A 263 -17.59 2.64 38.82
C HIS A 263 -18.58 2.00 37.83
N GLY A 264 -18.75 0.67 37.87
CA GLY A 264 -19.59 -0.08 36.94
C GLY A 264 -19.15 0.03 35.48
N ALA A 265 -17.89 0.37 35.20
CA ALA A 265 -17.30 0.49 33.88
C ALA A 265 -16.47 -0.75 33.53
N THR A 266 -16.03 -0.85 32.28
CA THR A 266 -15.07 -1.87 31.83
C THR A 266 -13.65 -1.28 31.78
N PRO A 267 -12.59 -2.12 31.78
CA PRO A 267 -11.23 -1.65 31.55
C PRO A 267 -11.08 -0.87 30.24
N PHE A 268 -11.84 -1.27 29.21
CA PHE A 268 -11.91 -0.55 27.93
C PHE A 268 -12.42 0.89 28.09
N VAL A 269 -13.56 1.08 28.76
CA VAL A 269 -14.14 2.41 29.02
C VAL A 269 -13.15 3.29 29.78
N LEU A 270 -12.45 2.71 30.76
CA LEU A 270 -11.45 3.43 31.53
C LEU A 270 -10.23 3.80 30.68
N ALA A 271 -9.75 2.91 29.81
CA ALA A 271 -8.67 3.18 28.87
C ALA A 271 -9.03 4.30 27.89
N CYS A 272 -10.23 4.28 27.30
CA CYS A 272 -10.72 5.37 26.45
C CYS A 272 -10.77 6.70 27.20
N THR A 273 -11.23 6.69 28.46
CA THR A 273 -11.30 7.89 29.32
C THR A 273 -9.91 8.48 29.56
N VAL A 274 -8.93 7.63 29.87
CA VAL A 274 -7.53 8.03 30.08
C VAL A 274 -6.92 8.58 28.79
N LEU A 275 -7.12 7.89 27.66
CA LEU A 275 -6.58 8.32 26.37
C LEU A 275 -7.17 9.65 25.91
N LEU A 276 -8.49 9.83 26.00
CA LEU A 276 -9.15 11.08 25.58
C LEU A 276 -8.69 12.27 26.44
N GLY A 277 -8.54 12.07 27.76
CA GLY A 277 -7.95 13.07 28.65
C GLY A 277 -6.51 13.42 28.26
N LEU A 278 -5.70 12.42 27.92
CA LEU A 278 -4.33 12.61 27.46
C LEU A 278 -4.25 13.37 26.13
N LEU A 279 -5.05 12.98 25.13
CA LEU A 279 -5.10 13.64 23.83
C LEU A 279 -5.60 15.09 23.95
N GLY A 280 -6.58 15.33 24.81
CA GLY A 280 -7.07 16.68 25.14
C GLY A 280 -5.98 17.55 25.74
N ALA A 281 -5.25 17.02 26.75
CA ALA A 281 -4.16 17.74 27.39
C ALA A 281 -3.01 18.08 26.42
N ARG A 282 -2.69 17.17 25.48
CA ARG A 282 -1.59 17.38 24.50
C ARG A 282 -1.95 18.34 23.37
N SER A 283 -3.21 18.33 22.95
CA SER A 283 -3.65 19.14 21.81
C SER A 283 -4.27 20.48 22.20
N GLY A 284 -4.66 20.65 23.46
CA GLY A 284 -5.49 21.77 23.91
C GLY A 284 -6.93 21.71 23.40
N ARG A 285 -7.32 20.66 22.67
CA ARG A 285 -8.68 20.47 22.18
C ARG A 285 -9.56 19.83 23.25
N ARG A 286 -10.82 20.27 23.28
CA ARG A 286 -11.85 19.73 24.18
C ARG A 286 -12.87 18.83 23.47
N ASP A 287 -13.03 19.00 22.17
CA ASP A 287 -13.85 18.13 21.30
C ASP A 287 -12.93 17.23 20.48
N ILE A 288 -12.88 15.96 20.87
CA ILE A 288 -12.02 14.92 20.30
C ILE A 288 -12.86 13.69 20.00
N ALA A 289 -12.64 13.14 18.80
CA ALA A 289 -13.18 11.85 18.41
C ALA A 289 -12.05 10.83 18.19
N ILE A 290 -12.26 9.62 18.70
CA ILE A 290 -11.42 8.45 18.45
C ILE A 290 -12.26 7.33 17.83
N GLY A 291 -11.62 6.45 17.07
CA GLY A 291 -12.25 5.24 16.53
C GLY A 291 -12.25 4.11 17.55
N THR A 292 -13.22 3.21 17.42
CA THR A 292 -13.13 1.86 17.98
C THR A 292 -13.79 0.85 17.03
N GLN A 293 -13.60 -0.44 17.29
CA GLN A 293 -14.14 -1.53 16.49
C GLN A 293 -15.09 -2.39 17.31
N VAL A 294 -16.24 -2.71 16.72
CA VAL A 294 -17.17 -3.73 17.24
C VAL A 294 -17.03 -5.02 16.45
N LEU A 295 -17.22 -6.15 17.14
CA LEU A 295 -17.11 -7.47 16.53
C LEU A 295 -18.23 -7.78 15.55
N GLY A 296 -19.41 -7.17 15.69
CA GLY A 296 -20.57 -7.40 14.81
C GLY A 296 -21.20 -8.79 14.93
N ARG A 297 -21.06 -9.43 16.11
CA ARG A 297 -21.46 -10.83 16.38
C ARG A 297 -22.29 -10.92 17.65
N ASP A 298 -23.38 -10.17 17.70
CA ASP A 298 -24.21 -10.08 18.91
C ASP A 298 -25.10 -11.31 19.11
N GLU A 299 -25.30 -12.10 18.05
CA GLU A 299 -26.06 -13.35 18.06
C GLU A 299 -25.12 -14.57 18.26
N ILE A 300 -25.52 -15.49 19.14
CA ILE A 300 -24.72 -16.69 19.46
C ILE A 300 -24.50 -17.59 18.25
N GLU A 301 -25.43 -17.59 17.29
CA GLU A 301 -25.33 -18.35 16.05
C GLU A 301 -24.18 -17.85 15.14
N LEU A 302 -23.74 -16.60 15.31
CA LEU A 302 -22.63 -16.01 14.53
C LEU A 302 -21.26 -16.20 15.18
N GLU A 303 -21.20 -16.64 16.44
CA GLU A 303 -19.94 -16.77 17.20
C GLU A 303 -18.94 -17.72 16.52
N GLY A 304 -19.43 -18.79 15.90
CA GLY A 304 -18.63 -19.81 15.21
C GLY A 304 -18.47 -19.58 13.71
N VAL A 305 -19.01 -18.51 13.14
CA VAL A 305 -19.01 -18.28 11.68
C VAL A 305 -17.73 -17.54 11.27
N VAL A 306 -16.97 -18.06 10.32
CA VAL A 306 -15.80 -17.35 9.78
C VAL A 306 -16.24 -16.33 8.74
N GLY A 307 -15.76 -15.09 8.86
CA GLY A 307 -16.16 -13.97 8.00
C GLY A 307 -15.72 -12.60 8.50
N SER A 308 -16.20 -11.53 7.87
CA SER A 308 -15.79 -10.14 8.16
C SER A 308 -16.91 -9.31 8.80
N PHE A 309 -17.04 -9.38 10.12
CA PHE A 309 -18.15 -8.73 10.83
C PHE A 309 -17.77 -7.38 11.43
N VAL A 310 -16.48 -7.02 11.39
CA VAL A 310 -15.96 -5.82 12.05
C VAL A 310 -16.56 -4.54 11.46
N ASN A 311 -17.06 -3.67 12.33
CA ASN A 311 -17.48 -2.31 11.99
C ASN A 311 -16.73 -1.30 12.87
N THR A 312 -16.52 -0.09 12.34
CA THR A 312 -15.83 0.99 13.05
C THR A 312 -16.85 1.99 13.60
N LEU A 313 -16.75 2.30 14.89
CA LEU A 313 -17.57 3.30 15.57
C LEU A 313 -16.73 4.53 15.92
N VAL A 314 -17.37 5.70 15.97
CA VAL A 314 -16.73 6.97 16.33
C VAL A 314 -17.15 7.37 17.75
N LEU A 315 -16.17 7.47 18.65
CA LEU A 315 -16.36 7.90 20.02
C LEU A 315 -15.99 9.39 20.14
N ARG A 316 -16.97 10.27 19.98
CA ARG A 316 -16.82 11.72 20.19
C ARG A 316 -17.09 12.06 21.64
N ILE A 317 -16.13 12.71 22.29
CA ILE A 317 -16.31 13.23 23.65
C ILE A 317 -15.98 14.72 23.67
N GLU A 318 -16.96 15.49 24.14
CA GLU A 318 -16.84 16.92 24.41
C GLU A 318 -16.54 17.12 25.90
N SER A 319 -15.35 17.62 26.21
CA SER A 319 -14.99 18.01 27.57
C SER A 319 -15.57 19.38 27.88
N GLY A 320 -16.47 19.48 28.86
CA GLY A 320 -17.09 20.74 29.30
C GLY A 320 -16.09 21.76 29.87
N GLU A 321 -16.56 22.98 30.13
CA GLU A 321 -15.76 24.03 30.75
C GLU A 321 -15.58 23.78 32.27
N GLY A 322 -14.33 23.67 32.72
CA GLY A 322 -13.97 23.51 34.15
C GLY A 322 -13.27 22.19 34.49
N GLU A 323 -12.82 22.06 35.74
CA GLU A 323 -12.29 20.79 36.27
C GLU A 323 -13.46 19.83 36.52
N THR A 324 -13.69 18.91 35.57
CA THR A 324 -14.61 17.78 35.78
C THR A 324 -13.96 16.74 36.69
N HIS A 325 -14.73 16.07 37.54
CA HIS A 325 -14.17 14.98 38.35
C HIS A 325 -13.93 13.74 37.47
N PHE A 326 -12.90 12.94 37.77
CA PHE A 326 -12.56 11.76 36.96
C PHE A 326 -13.76 10.79 36.81
N ALA A 327 -14.51 10.58 37.88
CA ALA A 327 -15.69 9.73 37.88
C ALA A 327 -16.78 10.20 36.89
N GLU A 328 -16.96 11.52 36.73
CA GLU A 328 -17.94 12.09 35.80
C GLU A 328 -17.51 11.89 34.35
N ARG A 329 -16.22 12.09 34.05
CA ARG A 329 -15.65 11.80 32.71
C ARG A 329 -15.75 10.32 32.36
N LEU A 330 -15.50 9.44 33.32
CA LEU A 330 -15.63 7.99 33.13
C LEU A 330 -17.09 7.61 32.84
N ALA A 331 -18.05 8.17 33.58
CA ALA A 331 -19.47 7.96 33.33
C ALA A 331 -19.92 8.52 31.98
N ALA A 332 -19.44 9.69 31.56
CA ALA A 332 -19.71 10.25 30.25
C ALA A 332 -19.15 9.36 29.13
N THR A 333 -17.89 8.93 29.24
CA THR A 333 -17.25 8.02 28.28
C THR A 333 -17.99 6.69 28.17
N ARG A 334 -18.45 6.14 29.30
CA ARG A 334 -19.28 4.94 29.32
C ARG A 334 -20.58 5.13 28.53
N ARG A 335 -21.30 6.23 28.76
CA ARG A 335 -22.55 6.53 28.03
C ARG A 335 -22.30 6.64 26.53
N THR A 336 -21.27 7.39 26.11
CA THR A 336 -20.90 7.52 24.70
C THR A 336 -20.60 6.16 24.05
N ILE A 337 -19.85 5.28 24.72
CA ILE A 337 -19.53 3.95 24.20
C ILE A 337 -20.79 3.08 24.07
N LEU A 338 -21.66 3.08 25.08
CA LEU A 338 -22.91 2.31 25.03
C LEU A 338 -23.85 2.83 23.94
N GLU A 339 -24.04 4.15 23.85
CA GLU A 339 -24.83 4.77 22.79
C GLU A 339 -24.25 4.49 21.39
N ALA A 340 -22.92 4.45 21.26
CA ALA A 340 -22.27 4.07 20.00
C ALA A 340 -22.57 2.60 19.65
N CYS A 341 -22.48 1.67 20.61
CA CYS A 341 -22.80 0.26 20.39
C CYS A 341 -24.28 0.04 20.05
N ASP A 342 -25.21 0.78 20.69
CA ASP A 342 -26.64 0.70 20.41
C ASP A 342 -27.00 1.13 18.97
N HIS A 343 -26.09 1.84 18.29
CA HIS A 343 -26.24 2.30 16.90
C HIS A 343 -25.18 1.70 15.96
N ALA A 344 -24.71 0.50 16.26
CA ALA A 344 -23.62 -0.16 15.52
C ALA A 344 -24.03 -0.73 14.16
N LEU A 345 -25.33 -0.74 13.80
CA LEU A 345 -25.82 -1.31 12.54
C LEU A 345 -25.47 -0.42 11.34
N ALA A 346 -25.29 0.89 11.55
CA ALA A 346 -24.88 1.79 10.48
C ALA A 346 -23.42 1.48 10.05
N PRO A 347 -23.18 1.14 8.77
CA PRO A 347 -21.82 0.91 8.29
C PRO A 347 -21.00 2.20 8.36
N PHE A 348 -19.74 2.10 8.81
CA PHE A 348 -18.86 3.27 8.95
C PHE A 348 -18.78 4.13 7.68
N ASP A 349 -18.65 3.54 6.49
CA ASP A 349 -18.53 4.33 5.25
C ASP A 349 -19.84 5.04 4.87
N ARG A 350 -21.00 4.53 5.32
CA ARG A 350 -22.30 5.22 5.19
C ARG A 350 -22.34 6.43 6.11
N VAL A 351 -21.81 6.32 7.34
CA VAL A 351 -21.65 7.44 8.26
C VAL A 351 -20.73 8.52 7.68
N VAL A 352 -19.57 8.12 7.15
CA VAL A 352 -18.65 9.06 6.47
C VAL A 352 -19.33 9.69 5.25
N GLN A 353 -20.10 8.93 4.48
CA GLN A 353 -20.88 9.45 3.35
C GLN A 353 -21.90 10.51 3.80
N ALA A 354 -22.68 10.22 4.83
CA ALA A 354 -23.76 11.11 5.29
C ALA A 354 -23.22 12.44 5.85
N LEU A 355 -22.03 12.41 6.46
CA LEU A 355 -21.37 13.60 7.00
C LEU A 355 -20.58 14.38 5.94
N ALA A 356 -20.22 13.74 4.82
CA ALA A 356 -19.40 14.30 3.74
C ALA A 356 -18.25 15.20 4.23
N PRO A 357 -17.37 14.73 5.15
CA PRO A 357 -16.29 15.56 5.68
C PRO A 357 -15.32 15.95 4.55
N CYS A 358 -14.66 17.10 4.68
CA CYS A 358 -13.64 17.55 3.73
C CYS A 358 -12.61 16.43 3.49
N ARG A 359 -12.46 16.01 2.23
CA ARG A 359 -11.58 14.89 1.83
C ARG A 359 -10.39 15.44 1.06
N ASP A 360 -9.20 15.28 1.63
CA ASP A 360 -7.93 15.53 0.93
C ASP A 360 -7.27 14.24 0.40
N GLY A 361 -7.87 13.07 0.66
CA GLY A 361 -7.34 11.76 0.27
C GLY A 361 -6.11 11.29 1.07
N LEU A 362 -5.58 12.14 1.96
CA LEU A 362 -4.36 11.91 2.74
C LEU A 362 -4.65 11.50 4.19
N ARG A 363 -5.88 11.73 4.66
CA ARG A 363 -6.30 11.43 6.04
C ARG A 363 -7.36 10.33 6.10
N PRO A 364 -7.31 9.45 7.11
CA PRO A 364 -8.44 8.62 7.46
C PRO A 364 -9.68 9.50 7.74
N PRO A 365 -10.87 9.14 7.22
CA PRO A 365 -12.06 9.93 7.44
C PRO A 365 -12.52 9.84 8.91
N LEU A 366 -12.98 10.97 9.46
CA LEU A 366 -13.52 11.15 10.82
C LEU A 366 -12.54 10.91 11.98
N VAL A 367 -11.76 9.83 11.97
CA VAL A 367 -10.91 9.38 13.08
C VAL A 367 -9.52 8.95 12.61
N SER A 368 -8.48 9.57 13.15
CA SER A 368 -7.07 9.21 12.90
C SER A 368 -6.47 8.27 13.95
N VAL A 369 -7.06 8.26 15.16
CA VAL A 369 -6.64 7.45 16.30
C VAL A 369 -7.72 6.43 16.60
N ASN A 370 -7.36 5.15 16.63
CA ASN A 370 -8.25 4.05 16.97
C ASN A 370 -7.83 3.36 18.26
N VAL A 371 -8.80 2.84 19.01
CA VAL A 371 -8.57 2.07 20.24
C VAL A 371 -9.34 0.77 20.20
N ARG A 372 -8.66 -0.32 20.54
CA ARG A 372 -9.19 -1.67 20.60
C ARG A 372 -8.65 -2.39 21.82
N MET A 373 -9.40 -3.37 22.30
CA MET A 373 -9.01 -4.19 23.44
C MET A 373 -9.15 -5.65 23.08
N ARG A 374 -8.12 -6.44 23.38
CA ARG A 374 -8.14 -7.88 23.23
C ARG A 374 -8.73 -8.50 24.51
N PRO A 375 -9.71 -9.40 24.42
CA PRO A 375 -10.31 -10.02 25.61
C PRO A 375 -9.34 -10.97 26.33
N THR A 376 -9.51 -11.12 27.64
CA THR A 376 -8.67 -11.96 28.52
C THR A 376 -8.93 -13.46 28.41
N ALA A 377 -10.10 -13.85 27.89
CA ALA A 377 -10.55 -15.24 27.87
C ALA A 377 -10.20 -16.02 26.58
N GLU A 378 -9.45 -15.41 25.65
CA GLU A 378 -9.39 -15.86 24.26
C GLU A 378 -8.08 -16.45 23.78
N THR A 379 -7.06 -16.58 24.62
CA THR A 379 -6.06 -17.62 24.33
C THR A 379 -6.79 -18.96 24.44
N PRO A 380 -6.87 -19.77 23.37
CA PRO A 380 -7.41 -21.12 23.46
C PRO A 380 -6.44 -21.98 24.28
N HIS A 381 -6.34 -21.75 25.59
CA HIS A 381 -6.12 -22.85 26.50
C HIS A 381 -7.31 -23.74 26.29
N ALA A 382 -7.06 -24.86 25.61
CA ALA A 382 -8.04 -25.87 25.30
C ALA A 382 -8.93 -26.10 26.53
N ALA A 383 -10.11 -25.48 26.53
CA ALA A 383 -11.13 -25.75 27.50
C ALA A 383 -11.51 -27.22 27.29
N GLY A 384 -10.90 -28.11 28.09
CA GLY A 384 -11.28 -29.52 28.18
C GLY A 384 -10.28 -30.58 27.73
N SER A 385 -9.04 -30.28 27.32
CA SER A 385 -8.03 -31.35 27.22
C SER A 385 -7.05 -31.20 28.36
N ALA A 386 -7.07 -32.15 29.30
CA ALA A 386 -6.06 -32.29 30.34
C ALA A 386 -4.67 -32.09 29.74
N GLU A 387 -3.87 -31.22 30.38
CA GLU A 387 -2.45 -31.04 30.08
C GLU A 387 -1.77 -32.43 30.05
N GLY A 388 -1.53 -32.95 28.84
CA GLY A 388 -0.94 -34.28 28.66
C GLY A 388 -1.47 -35.13 27.49
N GLU A 389 -2.69 -34.89 26.98
CA GLU A 389 -3.31 -35.75 25.94
C GLU A 389 -3.34 -35.16 24.52
N ALA A 390 -3.17 -33.84 24.37
CA ALA A 390 -3.20 -33.18 23.07
C ALA A 390 -1.81 -33.22 22.38
N PRO A 391 -1.74 -33.64 21.10
CA PRO A 391 -0.47 -33.79 20.37
C PRO A 391 0.23 -32.45 20.07
N ILE A 392 -0.53 -31.35 20.09
CA ILE A 392 -0.07 -29.97 19.94
C ILE A 392 -0.90 -29.05 20.84
N HIS A 393 -0.32 -27.91 21.21
CA HIS A 393 -0.99 -26.86 21.99
C HIS A 393 -0.60 -25.47 21.49
N LEU A 394 -1.57 -24.56 21.46
CA LEU A 394 -1.36 -23.15 21.11
C LEU A 394 -0.79 -22.41 22.32
N VAL A 395 0.48 -22.01 22.23
CA VAL A 395 1.21 -21.29 23.27
C VAL A 395 0.85 -19.81 23.27
N ASP A 396 0.77 -19.22 22.08
CA ASP A 396 0.53 -17.80 21.89
C ASP A 396 -0.19 -17.53 20.56
N LEU A 397 -1.02 -16.49 20.56
CA LEU A 397 -1.68 -15.95 19.38
C LEU A 397 -1.49 -14.44 19.39
N ASP A 398 -0.63 -13.97 18.50
CA ASP A 398 -0.43 -12.56 18.23
C ASP A 398 -0.64 -12.27 16.74
N TYR A 399 -0.48 -11.02 16.33
CA TYR A 399 -0.65 -10.59 14.95
C TYR A 399 0.64 -9.99 14.40
N ALA A 400 0.94 -10.26 13.14
CA ALA A 400 1.99 -9.58 12.39
C ALA A 400 1.60 -8.13 12.15
N ALA A 401 2.58 -7.23 12.10
CA ALA A 401 2.37 -5.83 11.74
C ALA A 401 2.14 -5.73 10.23
N SER A 402 0.89 -5.96 9.80
CA SER A 402 0.49 -5.85 8.40
C SER A 402 -0.01 -4.45 8.03
N GLY A 403 -0.11 -3.52 8.99
CA GLY A 403 -0.51 -2.14 8.77
C GLY A 403 -1.90 -1.81 9.33
N SER A 404 -2.20 -0.52 9.41
CA SER A 404 -3.46 -0.02 9.96
C SER A 404 -4.19 0.97 9.04
N PHE A 405 -5.52 0.98 9.12
CA PHE A 405 -6.38 1.99 8.50
C PHE A 405 -6.22 3.38 9.12
N PHE A 406 -5.74 3.42 10.36
CA PHE A 406 -5.61 4.63 11.16
C PHE A 406 -4.16 5.10 11.13
N ASP A 407 -3.93 6.34 11.58
CA ASP A 407 -2.58 6.86 11.71
C ASP A 407 -1.92 6.33 13.00
N LEU A 408 -2.72 6.14 14.05
CA LEU A 408 -2.38 5.49 15.31
C LEU A 408 -3.48 4.48 15.68
N ASP A 409 -3.12 3.23 15.91
CA ASP A 409 -4.03 2.17 16.32
C ASP A 409 -3.54 1.52 17.61
N LEU A 410 -4.22 1.82 18.71
CA LEU A 410 -3.85 1.41 20.05
C LEU A 410 -4.61 0.16 20.46
N GLU A 411 -3.87 -0.88 20.81
CA GLU A 411 -4.40 -2.13 21.34
C GLU A 411 -4.01 -2.30 22.81
N LEU A 412 -5.01 -2.54 23.66
CA LEU A 412 -4.82 -3.01 25.01
C LEU A 412 -5.04 -4.52 25.06
N ALA A 413 -3.99 -5.29 25.38
CA ALA A 413 -4.05 -6.73 25.45
C ALA A 413 -3.57 -7.26 26.81
N PRO A 414 -4.18 -8.32 27.35
CA PRO A 414 -3.66 -8.99 28.53
C PRO A 414 -2.36 -9.71 28.21
N SER A 415 -1.54 -9.89 29.23
CA SER A 415 -0.23 -10.55 29.15
C SER A 415 0.04 -11.33 30.43
N ALA A 416 1.00 -12.26 30.39
CA ALA A 416 1.39 -13.04 31.58
C ALA A 416 1.85 -12.18 32.78
N SER A 417 2.23 -10.92 32.55
CA SER A 417 2.72 -9.98 33.57
C SER A 417 1.78 -8.80 33.84
N GLY A 418 0.50 -8.91 33.48
CA GLY A 418 -0.48 -7.82 33.58
C GLY A 418 -1.02 -7.42 32.20
N TRP A 419 -1.01 -6.13 31.89
CA TRP A 419 -1.51 -5.62 30.60
C TRP A 419 -0.36 -5.16 29.69
N CYS A 420 -0.61 -5.15 28.39
CA CYS A 420 0.30 -4.68 27.37
C CYS A 420 -0.44 -3.66 26.50
N LEU A 421 0.19 -2.51 26.29
CA LEU A 421 -0.30 -1.46 25.41
C LEU A 421 0.59 -1.43 24.17
N THR A 422 0.01 -1.75 23.02
CA THR A 422 0.70 -1.71 21.73
C THR A 422 0.08 -0.61 20.88
N CYS A 423 0.89 0.18 20.19
CA CYS A 423 0.43 1.13 19.19
C CYS A 423 1.09 0.82 17.86
N GLU A 424 0.27 0.42 16.88
CA GLU A 424 0.67 0.36 15.48
C GLU A 424 0.44 1.73 14.84
N TYR A 425 1.41 2.22 14.08
CA TYR A 425 1.37 3.59 13.56
C TYR A 425 2.02 3.70 12.19
N ASP A 426 1.64 4.75 11.46
CA ASP A 426 2.31 5.13 10.22
C ASP A 426 3.69 5.74 10.54
N ALA A 427 4.74 4.95 10.39
CA ALA A 427 6.15 5.35 10.54
C ALA A 427 6.58 6.38 9.50
N GLY A 428 5.71 6.68 8.52
CA GLY A 428 5.87 7.84 7.67
C GLY A 428 5.45 9.15 8.32
N LEU A 429 4.57 9.11 9.31
CA LEU A 429 4.04 10.29 10.00
C LEU A 429 4.67 10.49 11.38
N TYR A 430 4.92 9.41 12.11
CA TYR A 430 5.42 9.47 13.49
C TYR A 430 6.76 8.74 13.64
N GLU A 431 7.62 9.30 14.49
CA GLU A 431 8.85 8.65 14.94
C GLU A 431 8.57 7.72 16.13
N ALA A 432 9.35 6.64 16.25
CA ALA A 432 9.23 5.67 17.33
C ALA A 432 9.28 6.33 18.73
N GLN A 433 10.10 7.35 18.90
CA GLN A 433 10.23 8.08 20.16
C GLN A 433 8.95 8.82 20.55
N THR A 434 8.23 9.39 19.58
CA THR A 434 6.97 10.10 19.79
C THR A 434 5.89 9.13 20.27
N VAL A 435 5.77 7.98 19.62
CA VAL A 435 4.79 6.95 19.97
C VAL A 435 5.13 6.31 21.31
N ALA A 436 6.39 5.95 21.55
CA ALA A 436 6.84 5.45 22.86
C ALA A 436 6.57 6.47 23.99
N GLY A 437 6.72 7.77 23.72
CA GLY A 437 6.35 8.85 24.63
C GLY A 437 4.85 8.87 24.94
N LEU A 438 3.99 8.71 23.92
CA LEU A 438 2.53 8.62 24.07
C LEU A 438 2.12 7.44 24.97
N LEU A 439 2.71 6.25 24.75
CA LEU A 439 2.42 5.07 25.59
C LEU A 439 2.90 5.28 27.02
N ALA A 440 4.02 5.98 27.22
CA ALA A 440 4.51 6.30 28.55
C ALA A 440 3.64 7.32 29.29
N ASP A 441 3.12 8.31 28.57
CA ASP A 441 2.13 9.25 29.11
C ASP A 441 0.82 8.55 29.46
N PHE A 442 0.36 7.62 28.62
CA PHE A 442 -0.83 6.82 28.91
C PHE A 442 -0.69 6.06 30.24
N GLU A 443 0.44 5.38 30.46
CA GLU A 443 0.70 4.68 31.72
C GLU A 443 0.73 5.63 32.92
N ARG A 444 1.35 6.81 32.79
CA ARG A 444 1.35 7.82 33.86
C ARG A 444 -0.05 8.30 34.18
N SER A 445 -0.85 8.62 33.17
CA SER A 445 -2.24 9.05 33.32
C SER A 445 -3.12 7.94 33.91
N ALA A 446 -2.90 6.69 33.51
CA ALA A 446 -3.56 5.53 34.08
C ALA A 446 -3.20 5.35 35.58
N CYS A 447 -1.92 5.47 35.94
CA CYS A 447 -1.47 5.45 37.33
C CYS A 447 -2.13 6.56 38.17
N ALA A 448 -2.17 7.78 37.64
CA ALA A 448 -2.82 8.91 38.30
C ALA A 448 -4.33 8.67 38.50
N ALA A 449 -5.01 8.12 37.49
CA ALA A 449 -6.44 7.83 37.52
C ALA A 449 -6.82 6.81 38.61
N VAL A 450 -5.95 5.84 38.89
CA VAL A 450 -6.19 4.84 39.95
C VAL A 450 -5.45 5.14 41.24
N GLY A 451 -4.63 6.19 41.33
CA GLY A 451 -3.84 6.52 42.52
C GLY A 451 -2.68 5.56 42.79
N VAL A 452 -2.02 5.03 41.76
CA VAL A 452 -0.75 4.28 41.85
C VAL A 452 0.42 5.28 41.81
N ARG A 453 1.38 5.15 42.73
CA ARG A 453 2.69 5.82 42.58
C ARG A 453 3.63 4.90 41.80
N LEU A 454 4.14 5.37 40.67
CA LEU A 454 5.26 4.72 40.00
C LEU A 454 6.54 4.90 40.86
N PRO A 455 7.46 3.93 40.89
CA PRO A 455 8.82 4.19 41.39
C PRO A 455 9.44 5.31 40.54
N ASP A 456 9.98 6.36 41.18
CA ASP A 456 10.48 7.58 40.52
C ASP A 456 11.35 7.24 39.31
N PRO A 457 10.87 7.46 38.08
CA PRO A 457 11.72 7.45 36.91
C PRO A 457 12.53 8.75 36.88
N ALA A 458 13.75 8.70 36.32
CA ALA A 458 14.59 9.88 36.16
C ALA A 458 13.80 11.04 35.52
N PRO A 459 13.97 12.29 36.01
CA PRO A 459 13.22 13.43 35.50
C PRO A 459 13.46 13.60 34.00
N TRP A 460 12.36 13.61 33.24
CA TRP A 460 12.37 13.96 31.83
C TRP A 460 12.62 15.47 31.69
N THR A 461 13.76 15.85 31.12
CA THR A 461 14.07 17.23 30.77
C THR A 461 13.40 17.55 29.43
N GLY A 462 12.15 18.04 29.47
CA GLY A 462 11.36 18.41 28.27
C GLY A 462 11.98 19.52 27.41
N ARG A 463 13.09 19.23 26.72
CA ARG A 463 13.65 20.05 25.65
C ARG A 463 13.92 19.20 24.42
N VAL A 464 12.92 19.11 23.55
CA VAL A 464 13.20 19.02 22.11
C VAL A 464 13.46 20.46 21.67
N GLY A 465 14.69 20.75 21.27
CA GLY A 465 15.07 22.09 20.86
C GLY A 465 14.32 22.52 19.60
N ARG A 466 13.35 23.43 19.73
CA ARG A 466 13.04 24.41 18.68
C ARG A 466 14.13 25.50 18.75
N PRO A 467 14.82 25.85 17.65
CA PRO A 467 15.37 27.19 17.55
C PRO A 467 14.18 28.16 17.53
N ALA A 468 14.25 29.17 18.39
CA ALA A 468 13.28 30.23 18.46
C ALA A 468 13.17 30.95 17.10
N ALA A 469 11.95 31.06 16.59
CA ALA A 469 11.58 32.08 15.62
C ALA A 469 10.50 32.93 16.27
N GLU A 470 10.73 34.23 16.21
CA GLU A 470 10.03 35.29 16.92
C GLU A 470 8.51 35.30 16.68
N THR A 471 7.82 35.74 17.72
CA THR A 471 6.41 36.08 17.77
C THR A 471 6.03 37.09 16.68
N ALA A 472 5.06 36.72 15.84
CA ALA A 472 4.23 37.65 15.07
C ALA A 472 2.76 37.47 15.49
N PRO A 473 1.96 38.54 15.61
CA PRO A 473 0.63 38.48 16.21
C PRO A 473 -0.41 37.89 15.25
N ALA A 474 -1.47 37.34 15.83
CA ALA A 474 -2.62 36.76 15.12
C ALA A 474 -3.34 37.82 14.27
N PRO A 475 -3.81 37.48 13.05
CA PRO A 475 -4.74 38.34 12.34
C PRO A 475 -6.17 38.08 12.84
N GLU A 476 -6.80 39.19 13.23
CA GLU A 476 -8.22 39.30 13.52
C GLU A 476 -9.08 38.91 12.32
N THR A 477 -10.21 38.30 12.61
CA THR A 477 -11.30 38.03 11.68
C THR A 477 -11.87 39.32 11.09
N THR A 478 -11.77 39.49 9.78
CA THR A 478 -12.71 40.31 9.02
C THR A 478 -13.25 39.52 7.82
N ASN A 479 -14.55 39.27 7.86
CA ASN A 479 -15.34 38.86 6.70
C ASN A 479 -15.24 39.95 5.62
N ALA A 480 -14.60 39.65 4.50
CA ALA A 480 -14.78 40.36 3.25
C ALA A 480 -14.90 39.31 2.14
N GLY A 481 -16.04 39.34 1.44
CA GLY A 481 -16.38 38.39 0.39
C GLY A 481 -15.34 38.34 -0.70
N ILE A 482 -14.91 37.13 -1.04
CA ILE A 482 -14.25 36.84 -2.30
C ILE A 482 -15.36 36.32 -3.22
N GLU A 483 -15.79 37.18 -4.15
CA GLU A 483 -16.61 36.76 -5.28
C GLU A 483 -15.85 35.70 -6.11
N PRO A 484 -16.54 34.73 -6.73
CA PRO A 484 -15.88 33.66 -7.47
C PRO A 484 -15.25 34.24 -8.75
N GLU A 485 -13.92 34.21 -8.80
CA GLU A 485 -13.14 34.58 -9.97
C GLU A 485 -13.43 33.58 -11.11
N ALA A 486 -13.88 34.10 -12.25
CA ALA A 486 -14.37 33.33 -13.38
C ALA A 486 -13.30 32.39 -13.97
N ALA A 487 -13.70 31.15 -14.22
CA ALA A 487 -12.90 30.14 -14.90
C ALA A 487 -12.51 30.58 -16.32
N PRO A 488 -11.29 30.25 -16.80
CA PRO A 488 -10.91 30.49 -18.19
C PRO A 488 -11.66 29.51 -19.11
N GLU A 489 -12.35 30.06 -20.12
CA GLU A 489 -13.08 29.30 -21.13
C GLU A 489 -12.14 28.39 -21.95
N ALA A 490 -12.44 27.09 -21.94
CA ALA A 490 -11.75 26.08 -22.75
C ALA A 490 -12.34 26.06 -24.17
N GLY A 491 -11.54 26.50 -25.15
CA GLY A 491 -11.86 26.37 -26.58
C GLY A 491 -11.34 25.06 -27.21
N GLY A 492 -12.27 24.16 -27.57
CA GLY A 492 -12.32 23.52 -28.90
C GLY A 492 -11.68 22.13 -29.16
N ALA A 493 -12.45 21.05 -28.99
CA ALA A 493 -12.62 19.87 -29.89
C ALA A 493 -13.75 18.96 -29.32
N PRO A 494 -14.48 18.14 -30.12
CA PRO A 494 -15.85 17.72 -29.80
C PRO A 494 -15.96 16.73 -28.63
N ASP A 495 -16.79 17.15 -27.68
CA ASP A 495 -17.06 16.67 -26.34
C ASP A 495 -18.01 15.46 -26.32
N ALA A 496 -17.56 14.31 -26.84
CA ALA A 496 -18.45 13.14 -27.04
C ALA A 496 -18.82 12.42 -25.73
N LEU A 497 -17.93 12.44 -24.71
CA LEU A 497 -18.16 11.73 -23.44
C LEU A 497 -18.85 12.56 -22.38
N ARG A 498 -18.65 13.89 -22.37
CA ARG A 498 -19.18 14.76 -21.33
C ARG A 498 -20.69 14.74 -21.19
N PRO A 499 -21.51 14.65 -22.26
CA PRO A 499 -22.95 14.46 -22.11
C PRO A 499 -23.30 13.14 -21.38
N ALA A 500 -22.59 12.04 -21.67
CA ALA A 500 -22.84 10.74 -21.06
C ALA A 500 -22.38 10.69 -19.59
N VAL A 501 -21.16 11.14 -19.30
CA VAL A 501 -20.61 11.20 -17.94
C VAL A 501 -21.44 12.14 -17.06
N ARG A 502 -21.84 13.30 -17.59
CA ARG A 502 -22.75 14.23 -16.91
C ARG A 502 -24.11 13.58 -16.61
N ALA A 503 -24.68 12.85 -17.57
CA ALA A 503 -25.95 12.15 -17.35
C ALA A 503 -25.83 11.12 -16.22
N ILE A 504 -24.77 10.29 -16.23
CA ILE A 504 -24.49 9.32 -15.18
C ILE A 504 -24.33 10.01 -13.82
N TRP A 505 -23.59 11.13 -13.74
CA TRP A 505 -23.39 11.87 -12.50
C TRP A 505 -24.70 12.48 -11.97
N ARG A 506 -25.48 13.13 -12.83
CA ARG A 506 -26.78 13.74 -12.46
C ARG A 506 -27.77 12.70 -11.98
N GLU A 507 -27.82 11.54 -12.63
CA GLU A 507 -28.67 10.42 -12.22
C GLU A 507 -28.22 9.84 -10.87
N MET A 508 -26.93 9.55 -10.72
CA MET A 508 -26.39 8.89 -9.52
C MET A 508 -26.41 9.80 -8.28
N LEU A 509 -26.24 11.12 -8.45
CA LEU A 509 -26.34 12.12 -7.38
C LEU A 509 -27.77 12.63 -7.16
N GLY A 510 -28.73 12.29 -8.02
CA GLY A 510 -30.10 12.81 -7.95
C GLY A 510 -30.20 14.33 -8.18
N ARG A 511 -29.22 14.94 -8.85
CA ARG A 511 -29.09 16.39 -9.07
C ARG A 511 -29.14 16.72 -10.56
N PRO A 512 -30.33 16.99 -11.14
CA PRO A 512 -30.47 17.28 -12.57
C PRO A 512 -29.83 18.62 -12.99
N ASP A 513 -29.57 19.50 -12.02
CA ASP A 513 -29.02 20.85 -12.16
C ASP A 513 -27.49 20.94 -12.08
N LEU A 514 -26.78 19.83 -11.83
CA LEU A 514 -25.34 19.80 -11.60
C LEU A 514 -24.53 20.41 -12.78
N SER A 515 -23.65 21.36 -12.48
CA SER A 515 -22.68 21.98 -13.40
C SER A 515 -21.44 21.09 -13.61
N ASP A 516 -20.68 21.32 -14.68
CA ASP A 516 -19.50 20.50 -15.00
C ASP A 516 -18.29 20.73 -14.10
N ASP A 517 -18.24 21.90 -13.46
CA ASP A 517 -17.14 22.35 -12.60
C ASP A 517 -17.40 22.07 -11.12
N GLU A 518 -18.59 21.56 -10.78
CA GLU A 518 -18.90 21.14 -9.42
C GLU A 518 -18.15 19.85 -9.06
N ASP A 519 -17.47 19.88 -7.92
CA ASP A 519 -16.73 18.73 -7.41
C ASP A 519 -17.68 17.66 -6.85
N PHE A 520 -17.51 16.42 -7.32
CA PHE A 520 -18.29 15.24 -7.00
C PHE A 520 -18.43 15.01 -5.50
N PHE A 521 -17.36 15.22 -4.73
CA PHE A 521 -17.40 15.03 -3.28
C PHE A 521 -17.99 16.26 -2.58
N ALA A 522 -17.74 17.46 -3.09
CA ALA A 522 -18.33 18.69 -2.54
C ALA A 522 -19.87 18.71 -2.66
N VAL A 523 -20.44 18.06 -3.68
CA VAL A 523 -21.90 17.97 -3.87
C VAL A 523 -22.54 16.72 -3.24
N GLY A 524 -21.82 15.99 -2.38
CA GLY A 524 -22.35 14.86 -1.62
C GLY A 524 -22.05 13.46 -2.20
N GLY A 525 -21.19 13.37 -3.22
CA GLY A 525 -20.65 12.11 -3.71
C GLY A 525 -19.69 11.44 -2.71
N HIS A 526 -19.56 10.12 -2.81
CA HIS A 526 -18.73 9.31 -1.89
C HIS A 526 -18.14 8.11 -2.62
N SER A 527 -17.14 7.44 -2.03
CA SER A 527 -16.34 6.40 -2.70
C SER A 527 -17.16 5.23 -3.28
N LEU A 528 -18.26 4.83 -2.64
CA LEU A 528 -19.18 3.80 -3.18
C LEU A 528 -19.97 4.31 -4.39
N LEU A 529 -20.39 5.57 -4.39
CA LEU A 529 -21.03 6.18 -5.56
C LEU A 529 -20.02 6.41 -6.68
N ALA A 530 -18.81 6.83 -6.35
CA ALA A 530 -17.71 6.95 -7.30
C ALA A 530 -17.40 5.60 -7.96
N ALA A 531 -17.35 4.49 -7.21
CA ALA A 531 -17.15 3.15 -7.79
C ALA A 531 -18.29 2.72 -8.72
N ARG A 532 -19.54 3.03 -8.34
CA ARG A 532 -20.71 2.77 -9.19
C ARG A 532 -20.70 3.62 -10.45
N VAL A 533 -20.32 4.90 -10.32
CA VAL A 533 -20.17 5.82 -11.43
C VAL A 533 -19.06 5.36 -12.35
N VAL A 534 -17.88 5.00 -11.83
CA VAL A 534 -16.78 4.37 -12.58
C VAL A 534 -17.31 3.19 -13.37
N ALA A 535 -17.89 2.20 -12.71
CA ALA A 535 -18.36 0.99 -13.37
C ALA A 535 -19.47 1.24 -14.40
N ARG A 536 -20.33 2.24 -14.18
CA ARG A 536 -21.35 2.67 -15.12
C ARG A 536 -20.74 3.36 -16.34
N ILE A 537 -19.74 4.21 -16.12
CA ILE A 537 -18.92 4.80 -17.19
C ILE A 537 -18.24 3.66 -17.96
N GLU A 538 -17.62 2.67 -17.30
CA GLU A 538 -17.01 1.54 -18.00
C GLU A 538 -18.02 0.76 -18.84
N ALA A 539 -19.23 0.53 -18.31
CA ALA A 539 -20.29 -0.21 -19.00
C ALA A 539 -20.89 0.56 -20.19
N GLU A 540 -21.10 1.88 -20.07
CA GLU A 540 -21.74 2.70 -21.10
C GLU A 540 -20.76 3.23 -22.15
N THR A 541 -19.50 3.43 -21.76
CA THR A 541 -18.49 4.06 -22.61
C THR A 541 -17.37 3.09 -23.02
N GLY A 542 -17.29 1.91 -22.41
CA GLY A 542 -16.19 0.94 -22.62
C GLY A 542 -14.85 1.39 -22.03
N ARG A 543 -14.81 2.54 -21.33
CA ARG A 543 -13.61 3.19 -20.81
C ARG A 543 -13.39 2.83 -19.34
N ARG A 544 -12.27 2.17 -19.02
CA ARG A 544 -11.94 1.85 -17.61
C ARG A 544 -11.38 3.06 -16.89
N VAL A 545 -11.88 3.32 -15.68
CA VAL A 545 -11.43 4.47 -14.85
C VAL A 545 -10.94 3.95 -13.51
N PRO A 546 -9.67 4.16 -13.13
CA PRO A 546 -9.23 3.89 -11.77
C PRO A 546 -10.06 4.72 -10.79
N LEU A 547 -10.61 4.11 -9.75
CA LEU A 547 -11.44 4.82 -8.78
C LEU A 547 -10.69 5.98 -8.09
N TRP A 548 -9.37 5.86 -7.93
CA TRP A 548 -8.50 6.93 -7.43
C TRP A 548 -8.60 8.22 -8.26
N SER A 549 -8.84 8.11 -9.57
CA SER A 549 -8.97 9.27 -10.47
C SER A 549 -10.12 10.21 -10.07
N PHE A 550 -11.13 9.75 -9.33
CA PHE A 550 -12.16 10.64 -8.78
C PHE A 550 -11.59 11.60 -7.72
N PHE A 551 -10.60 11.19 -6.93
CA PHE A 551 -9.99 12.04 -5.90
C PHE A 551 -9.04 13.09 -6.47
N GLU A 552 -8.46 12.83 -7.65
CA GLU A 552 -7.59 13.78 -8.35
C GLU A 552 -8.36 14.67 -9.36
N ALA A 553 -9.39 14.11 -10.01
CA ALA A 553 -10.20 14.74 -11.03
C ALA A 553 -11.68 14.82 -10.61
N GLY A 554 -11.95 15.54 -9.53
CA GLY A 554 -13.25 15.58 -8.88
C GLY A 554 -14.40 16.25 -9.65
N THR A 555 -14.22 16.78 -10.86
CA THR A 555 -15.31 17.45 -11.62
C THR A 555 -15.64 16.72 -12.93
N VAL A 556 -16.84 16.90 -13.49
CA VAL A 556 -17.22 16.28 -14.78
C VAL A 556 -16.25 16.72 -15.87
N ALA A 557 -15.87 18.00 -15.91
CA ALA A 557 -14.92 18.53 -16.88
C ALA A 557 -13.53 17.86 -16.76
N ARG A 558 -13.02 17.68 -15.53
CA ARG A 558 -11.71 17.06 -15.30
C ARG A 558 -11.74 15.54 -15.51
N LEU A 559 -12.82 14.87 -15.12
CA LEU A 559 -13.00 13.44 -15.37
C LEU A 559 -13.20 13.17 -16.87
N CYS A 560 -13.92 14.03 -17.59
CA CYS A 560 -14.07 13.93 -19.04
C CYS A 560 -12.77 14.28 -19.75
N ALA A 561 -11.96 15.22 -19.26
CA ALA A 561 -10.61 15.45 -19.80
C ALA A 561 -9.70 14.22 -19.57
N LEU A 562 -9.82 13.56 -18.41
CA LEU A 562 -9.09 12.33 -18.07
C LEU A 562 -9.60 11.14 -18.92
N LEU A 563 -10.91 11.08 -19.18
CA LEU A 563 -11.57 10.06 -20.00
C LEU A 563 -11.38 10.28 -21.50
N ASP A 564 -11.51 11.48 -22.03
CA ASP A 564 -11.24 11.85 -23.43
C ASP A 564 -9.75 11.65 -23.75
N GLY A 565 -8.88 11.80 -22.74
CA GLY A 565 -7.49 11.38 -22.75
C GLY A 565 -7.26 9.86 -22.65
N GLU A 566 -8.25 9.04 -22.25
CA GLU A 566 -8.09 7.58 -22.12
C GLU A 566 -9.39 6.77 -22.34
N ALA A 567 -9.52 6.12 -23.50
CA ALA A 567 -9.81 4.68 -23.51
C ALA A 567 -9.47 3.96 -24.80
N ALA A 568 -8.60 2.96 -24.64
CA ALA A 568 -9.03 1.59 -24.82
C ALA A 568 -8.33 0.74 -23.76
N ALA A 569 -9.04 -0.24 -23.20
CA ALA A 569 -8.44 -1.26 -22.37
C ALA A 569 -7.32 -1.99 -23.15
N GLY A 570 -6.09 -1.70 -22.78
CA GLY A 570 -4.88 -2.27 -23.30
C GLY A 570 -3.71 -1.64 -22.56
N MET A 571 -3.14 -2.36 -21.61
CA MET A 571 -1.90 -1.94 -20.97
C MET A 571 -0.85 -1.66 -22.06
N ARG A 572 -0.18 -0.50 -21.98
CA ARG A 572 1.07 -0.07 -22.66
C ARG A 572 0.90 0.69 -23.99
N HIS A 573 0.91 2.03 -23.90
CA HIS A 573 1.54 2.97 -24.85
C HIS A 573 1.49 4.38 -24.24
N ARG A 574 2.37 4.72 -23.27
CA ARG A 574 2.73 6.14 -23.08
C ARG A 574 3.77 6.46 -24.14
N SER A 575 3.30 7.02 -25.25
CA SER A 575 4.10 7.42 -26.40
C SER A 575 3.85 8.89 -26.71
N LEU A 576 4.77 9.75 -26.25
CA LEU A 576 5.09 11.11 -26.73
C LEU A 576 4.03 12.22 -26.84
N GLN A 577 2.72 11.97 -26.86
CA GLN A 577 1.74 13.00 -27.29
C GLN A 577 1.24 13.95 -26.19
N ASP A 578 1.57 13.72 -24.91
CA ASP A 578 1.09 14.56 -23.79
C ASP A 578 2.14 15.50 -23.18
N ALA A 579 3.29 15.70 -23.84
CA ALA A 579 4.15 16.81 -23.49
C ALA A 579 3.54 18.07 -24.15
N PRO A 580 2.87 18.98 -23.40
CA PRO A 580 2.40 20.21 -24.01
C PRO A 580 3.60 20.92 -24.65
N PRO A 581 3.47 21.48 -25.87
CA PRO A 581 4.51 22.35 -26.37
C PRO A 581 4.74 23.45 -25.34
N ASP A 582 6.00 23.87 -25.13
CA ASP A 582 6.23 25.01 -24.27
C ASP A 582 5.49 26.25 -24.82
N ALA A 583 5.36 27.30 -24.02
CA ALA A 583 4.67 28.54 -24.42
C ALA A 583 5.24 29.20 -25.71
N ALA A 584 6.36 28.70 -26.25
CA ALA A 584 7.03 29.12 -27.47
C ALA A 584 7.00 28.07 -28.61
N GLY A 585 6.30 26.94 -28.47
CA GLY A 585 6.16 25.91 -29.50
C GLY A 585 7.36 24.96 -29.65
N ARG A 586 8.26 24.86 -28.66
CA ARG A 586 9.46 24.00 -28.70
C ARG A 586 9.14 22.56 -28.31
N SER A 587 9.76 21.62 -29.00
CA SER A 587 9.62 20.17 -28.78
C SER A 587 10.31 19.67 -27.51
N GLY A 588 9.63 18.83 -26.73
CA GLY A 588 10.16 18.23 -25.51
C GLY A 588 11.28 17.21 -25.72
N PHE A 589 11.93 16.80 -24.62
CA PHE A 589 12.82 15.64 -24.58
C PHE A 589 12.02 14.35 -24.60
N THR A 590 12.49 13.37 -25.36
CA THR A 590 11.96 12.01 -25.35
C THR A 590 12.97 11.06 -24.69
N ALA A 591 12.60 10.55 -23.52
CA ALA A 591 13.32 9.49 -22.84
C ALA A 591 12.98 8.13 -23.45
N ILE A 592 13.98 7.49 -24.05
CA ILE A 592 13.87 6.09 -24.49
C ILE A 592 14.07 5.22 -23.26
N HIS A 593 13.02 4.50 -22.88
CA HIS A 593 12.96 3.72 -21.65
C HIS A 593 12.80 2.22 -21.97
N HIS A 594 13.62 1.38 -21.34
CA HIS A 594 13.49 -0.08 -21.32
C HIS A 594 13.28 -0.58 -19.89
N ALA A 595 12.78 -1.81 -19.70
CA ALA A 595 12.31 -2.32 -18.42
C ALA A 595 13.27 -2.09 -17.22
N ALA A 596 14.60 -2.16 -17.36
CA ALA A 596 15.51 -1.95 -16.21
C ALA A 596 15.70 -0.50 -15.75
N ALA A 597 15.30 0.51 -16.53
CA ALA A 597 15.13 1.86 -15.98
C ALA A 597 13.75 1.90 -15.32
N ASP A 598 13.57 2.48 -14.14
CA ASP A 598 12.22 2.72 -13.61
C ASP A 598 11.69 4.03 -14.24
N GLN A 599 10.37 4.16 -14.50
CA GLN A 599 9.80 5.46 -14.90
C GLN A 599 10.13 6.54 -13.84
N GLU A 600 10.25 6.09 -12.59
CA GLU A 600 10.64 6.89 -11.44
C GLU A 600 12.07 7.46 -11.54
N LEU A 601 13.00 6.81 -12.27
CA LEU A 601 14.36 7.34 -12.44
C LEU A 601 14.38 8.62 -13.28
N TYR A 602 13.53 8.68 -14.32
CA TYR A 602 13.46 9.84 -15.21
C TYR A 602 12.64 10.99 -14.61
N ARG A 603 11.77 10.72 -13.63
CA ARG A 603 10.97 11.74 -12.93
C ARG A 603 11.85 12.83 -12.32
N THR A 604 12.91 12.45 -11.59
CA THR A 604 13.82 13.42 -10.96
C THR A 604 14.58 14.28 -11.99
N LEU A 605 14.84 13.76 -13.19
CA LEU A 605 15.44 14.53 -14.28
C LEU A 605 14.43 15.47 -14.92
N ALA A 606 13.20 15.02 -15.15
CA ALA A 606 12.10 15.86 -15.65
C ALA A 606 11.83 17.04 -14.71
N GLU A 607 11.76 16.80 -13.40
CA GLU A 607 11.61 17.84 -12.38
C GLU A 607 12.77 18.85 -12.38
N ALA A 608 14.00 18.39 -12.60
CA ALA A 608 15.17 19.26 -12.65
C ALA A 608 15.27 20.11 -13.93
N LEU A 609 14.70 19.63 -15.04
CA LEU A 609 14.59 20.37 -16.31
C LEU A 609 13.51 21.47 -16.24
N GLY A 610 12.50 21.29 -15.38
CA GLY A 610 11.43 22.25 -15.16
C GLY A 610 10.37 22.24 -16.27
N THR A 611 9.33 23.06 -16.10
CA THR A 611 8.18 23.13 -17.02
C THR A 611 8.52 23.71 -18.39
N ASP A 612 9.67 24.39 -18.53
CA ASP A 612 10.12 25.02 -19.78
C ASP A 612 10.69 24.01 -20.79
N GLN A 613 10.96 22.77 -20.36
CA GLN A 613 11.43 21.70 -21.22
C GLN A 613 10.55 20.46 -21.03
N PRO A 614 9.51 20.30 -21.85
CA PRO A 614 8.59 19.18 -21.74
C PRO A 614 9.36 17.85 -21.82
N PHE A 615 9.01 16.86 -21.01
CA PHE A 615 9.74 15.59 -20.92
C PHE A 615 8.78 14.41 -21.04
N ALA A 616 8.88 13.65 -22.13
CA ALA A 616 8.07 12.48 -22.39
C ALA A 616 8.92 11.21 -22.27
N THR A 617 8.34 10.12 -21.74
CA THR A 617 8.99 8.80 -21.72
C THR A 617 8.33 7.88 -22.73
N LEU A 618 9.13 7.15 -23.51
CA LEU A 618 8.68 6.13 -24.47
C LEU A 618 9.20 4.76 -24.03
N GLN A 619 8.29 3.86 -23.63
CA GLN A 619 8.62 2.55 -23.04
C GLN A 619 8.57 1.41 -24.09
N LEU A 620 9.50 0.45 -23.98
CA LEU A 620 9.41 -0.84 -24.71
C LEU A 620 8.17 -1.63 -24.28
N GLU A 621 7.43 -2.17 -25.26
CA GLU A 621 6.35 -3.14 -25.03
C GLU A 621 6.83 -4.34 -24.19
N SER A 622 5.89 -5.08 -23.58
CA SER A 622 6.13 -6.22 -22.67
C SER A 622 7.00 -7.35 -23.22
N ARG A 623 7.27 -7.33 -24.52
CA ARG A 623 8.15 -8.22 -25.25
C ARG A 623 8.78 -7.43 -26.38
N VAL A 624 10.08 -7.60 -26.62
CA VAL A 624 10.65 -7.24 -27.93
C VAL A 624 9.96 -8.14 -28.96
N PRO A 625 9.31 -7.60 -30.01
CA PRO A 625 8.65 -8.43 -31.01
C PRO A 625 9.68 -9.43 -31.58
N ARG A 626 9.36 -10.74 -31.56
CA ARG A 626 10.20 -11.79 -32.17
C ARG A 626 10.44 -11.61 -33.69
N GLN A 627 9.87 -10.56 -34.29
CA GLN A 627 9.98 -10.22 -35.71
C GLN A 627 11.01 -9.10 -36.00
N GLU A 628 11.70 -8.54 -35.00
CA GLU A 628 12.74 -7.51 -35.18
C GLU A 628 14.11 -8.05 -34.76
N ASP A 629 14.81 -8.71 -35.70
CA ASP A 629 16.07 -9.41 -35.39
C ASP A 629 17.27 -8.49 -35.11
N THR A 630 17.15 -7.15 -35.27
CA THR A 630 18.26 -6.20 -35.07
C THR A 630 17.85 -4.91 -34.37
N LEU A 631 18.81 -4.25 -33.69
CA LEU A 631 18.59 -2.97 -32.98
C LEU A 631 18.12 -1.85 -33.92
N GLU A 632 18.56 -1.85 -35.18
CA GLU A 632 18.20 -0.83 -36.17
C GLU A 632 16.73 -0.92 -36.58
N ARG A 633 16.16 -2.13 -36.64
CA ARG A 633 14.72 -2.30 -36.92
C ARG A 633 13.88 -1.79 -35.76
N LEU A 634 14.29 -2.12 -34.54
CA LEU A 634 13.67 -1.60 -33.31
C LEU A 634 13.74 -0.08 -33.24
N ALA A 635 14.89 0.51 -33.54
CA ALA A 635 15.02 1.95 -33.63
C ALA A 635 14.11 2.57 -34.71
N GLY A 636 13.86 1.87 -35.82
CA GLY A 636 12.95 2.30 -36.87
C GLY A 636 11.49 2.39 -36.39
N ALA A 637 11.03 1.43 -35.60
CA ALA A 637 9.70 1.45 -34.97
C ALA A 637 9.57 2.63 -33.99
N TYR A 638 10.59 2.84 -33.15
CA TYR A 638 10.66 3.97 -32.24
C TYR A 638 10.67 5.33 -32.96
N ARG A 639 11.45 5.44 -34.03
CA ARG A 639 11.50 6.62 -34.88
C ARG A 639 10.11 6.93 -35.45
N ALA A 640 9.40 5.94 -35.97
CA ALA A 640 8.06 6.13 -36.51
C ALA A 640 7.07 6.64 -35.44
N ALA A 641 7.13 6.08 -34.22
CA ALA A 641 6.30 6.54 -33.10
C ALA A 641 6.63 7.99 -32.68
N ILE A 642 7.91 8.35 -32.60
CA ILE A 642 8.35 9.71 -32.29
C ILE A 642 7.97 10.68 -33.41
N ASP A 643 8.09 10.29 -34.67
CA ASP A 643 7.74 11.12 -35.83
C ASP A 643 6.23 11.38 -35.91
N ALA A 644 5.41 10.36 -35.58
CA ALA A 644 3.95 10.48 -35.51
C ALA A 644 3.49 11.40 -34.38
N ALA A 645 4.15 11.35 -33.22
CA ALA A 645 3.82 12.18 -32.07
C ALA A 645 4.41 13.59 -32.15
N GLN A 646 5.57 13.73 -32.80
CA GLN A 646 6.30 14.98 -32.94
C GLN A 646 6.66 15.22 -34.41
N PRO A 647 5.68 15.52 -35.28
CA PRO A 647 5.91 15.69 -36.72
C PRO A 647 6.75 16.93 -37.05
N GLN A 648 6.89 17.87 -36.11
CA GLN A 648 7.64 19.12 -36.30
C GLN A 648 8.62 19.37 -35.14
N GLY A 649 9.55 20.30 -35.35
CA GLY A 649 10.54 20.70 -34.34
C GLY A 649 11.75 19.76 -34.24
N PRO A 650 12.81 20.22 -33.54
CA PRO A 650 14.02 19.44 -33.35
C PRO A 650 13.77 18.19 -32.49
N ILE A 651 14.47 17.11 -32.81
CA ILE A 651 14.44 15.87 -32.03
C ILE A 651 15.44 15.96 -30.88
N ARG A 652 14.96 15.67 -29.66
CA ARG A 652 15.77 15.67 -28.43
C ARG A 652 15.56 14.33 -27.72
N LEU A 653 16.59 13.50 -27.65
CA LEU A 653 16.48 12.16 -27.08
C LEU A 653 17.36 12.01 -25.84
N VAL A 654 16.91 11.19 -24.89
CA VAL A 654 17.73 10.76 -23.74
C VAL A 654 17.57 9.27 -23.51
N GLY A 655 18.67 8.57 -23.23
CA GLY A 655 18.64 7.14 -22.95
C GLY A 655 19.68 6.73 -21.91
N PHE A 656 19.28 5.87 -20.99
CA PHE A 656 20.12 5.34 -19.92
C PHE A 656 20.66 3.96 -20.29
N CYS A 657 21.93 3.66 -19.99
CA CYS A 657 22.53 2.36 -20.22
C CYS A 657 22.28 1.88 -21.67
N ARG A 658 21.67 0.70 -21.86
CA ARG A 658 21.38 0.09 -23.16
C ARG A 658 20.34 0.85 -23.98
N SER A 659 19.35 1.48 -23.32
CA SER A 659 18.45 2.38 -24.04
C SER A 659 19.15 3.62 -24.60
N GLY A 660 20.34 3.98 -24.09
CA GLY A 660 21.20 4.99 -24.73
C GLY A 660 21.70 4.55 -26.11
N VAL A 661 22.06 3.28 -26.28
CA VAL A 661 22.47 2.73 -27.59
C VAL A 661 21.32 2.80 -28.59
N LEU A 662 20.11 2.46 -28.14
CA LEU A 662 18.89 2.57 -28.93
C LEU A 662 18.56 4.04 -29.28
N ALA A 663 18.65 4.96 -28.31
CA ALA A 663 18.44 6.39 -28.53
C ALA A 663 19.42 6.98 -29.57
N PHE A 664 20.69 6.56 -29.52
CA PHE A 664 21.69 6.96 -30.50
C PHE A 664 21.33 6.51 -31.92
N GLU A 665 20.87 5.26 -32.07
CA GLU A 665 20.46 4.74 -33.37
C GLU A 665 19.18 5.42 -33.90
N ILE A 666 18.19 5.68 -33.04
CA ILE A 666 16.98 6.44 -33.40
C ILE A 666 17.36 7.83 -33.93
N ALA A 667 18.25 8.54 -33.24
CA ALA A 667 18.73 9.84 -33.67
C ALA A 667 19.48 9.81 -35.00
N ARG A 668 20.30 8.77 -35.23
CA ARG A 668 20.97 8.58 -36.51
C ARG A 668 19.97 8.40 -37.65
N GLN A 669 18.93 7.61 -37.46
CA GLN A 669 17.90 7.43 -38.47
C GLN A 669 17.09 8.72 -38.71
N PHE A 670 16.81 9.52 -37.68
CA PHE A 670 16.21 10.85 -37.86
C PHE A 670 17.10 11.79 -38.67
N ALA A 671 18.40 11.85 -38.35
CA ALA A 671 19.34 12.68 -39.10
C ALA A 671 19.47 12.23 -40.57
N GLN A 672 19.43 10.93 -40.85
CA GLN A 672 19.41 10.41 -42.23
C GLN A 672 18.13 10.75 -42.99
N ALA A 673 17.00 10.83 -42.28
CA ALA A 673 15.73 11.29 -42.83
C ALA A 673 15.67 12.82 -42.99
N GLY A 674 16.75 13.55 -42.71
CA GLY A 674 16.81 15.01 -42.82
C GLY A 674 16.12 15.78 -41.69
N ARG A 675 15.68 15.09 -40.62
CA ARG A 675 15.12 15.74 -39.42
C ARG A 675 16.26 16.36 -38.60
N ASN A 676 16.04 17.57 -38.08
CA ASN A 676 16.98 18.21 -37.17
C ASN A 676 17.01 17.46 -35.82
N VAL A 677 18.16 16.93 -35.43
CA VAL A 677 18.40 16.35 -34.10
C VAL A 677 19.20 17.35 -33.28
N ALA A 678 18.55 18.00 -32.31
CA ALA A 678 19.20 19.03 -31.50
C ALA A 678 20.18 18.43 -30.49
N VAL A 679 19.82 17.30 -29.85
CA VAL A 679 20.74 16.62 -28.94
C VAL A 679 20.31 15.17 -28.67
N VAL A 680 21.30 14.31 -28.47
CA VAL A 680 21.12 12.97 -27.91
C VAL A 680 21.92 12.85 -26.61
N VAL A 681 21.23 12.56 -25.51
CA VAL A 681 21.85 12.42 -24.19
C VAL A 681 22.01 10.94 -23.85
N LEU A 682 23.26 10.53 -23.67
CA LEU A 682 23.66 9.16 -23.35
C LEU A 682 24.10 9.09 -21.88
N ILE A 683 23.27 8.50 -21.01
CA ILE A 683 23.54 8.41 -19.57
C ILE A 683 24.19 7.07 -19.25
N ASP A 684 25.44 7.14 -18.79
CA ASP A 684 26.31 6.02 -18.42
C ASP A 684 26.31 4.89 -19.47
N CYS A 685 26.27 5.27 -20.75
CA CYS A 685 26.14 4.35 -21.87
C CYS A 685 27.50 4.10 -22.53
N TRP A 686 28.02 2.88 -22.42
CA TRP A 686 29.22 2.46 -23.15
C TRP A 686 28.89 2.08 -24.58
N GLU A 687 29.78 2.45 -25.50
CA GLU A 687 29.71 1.95 -26.87
C GLU A 687 29.89 0.41 -26.86
N PRO A 688 28.98 -0.36 -27.49
CA PRO A 688 28.93 -1.82 -27.32
C PRO A 688 30.20 -2.58 -27.67
N GLY A 689 30.95 -2.13 -28.68
CA GLY A 689 32.18 -2.77 -29.13
C GLY A 689 33.46 -2.32 -28.40
N TYR A 690 33.38 -1.33 -27.50
CA TYR A 690 34.53 -0.63 -26.93
C TYR A 690 35.49 -1.62 -26.26
N PHE A 691 34.96 -2.38 -25.30
CA PHE A 691 35.75 -3.36 -24.58
C PHE A 691 36.20 -4.51 -25.47
N ARG A 692 35.46 -4.87 -26.53
CA ARG A 692 35.86 -5.95 -27.45
C ARG A 692 37.11 -5.57 -28.24
N ARG A 693 37.20 -4.31 -28.71
CA ARG A 693 38.30 -3.78 -29.52
C ARG A 693 39.58 -3.47 -28.74
N LEU A 694 39.52 -3.37 -27.40
CA LEU A 694 40.72 -3.18 -26.59
C LEU A 694 41.68 -4.39 -26.67
N ALA A 695 42.98 -4.10 -26.81
CA ALA A 695 44.03 -5.12 -26.69
C ALA A 695 44.02 -5.77 -25.29
N PRO A 696 44.45 -7.05 -25.14
CA PRO A 696 44.39 -7.76 -23.85
C PRO A 696 45.07 -7.04 -22.67
N ALA A 697 46.16 -6.31 -22.93
CA ALA A 697 46.81 -5.49 -21.91
C ALA A 697 45.97 -4.26 -21.52
N ALA A 698 45.34 -3.59 -22.49
CA ALA A 698 44.45 -2.47 -22.26
C ALA A 698 43.16 -2.89 -21.53
N LYS A 699 42.59 -4.07 -21.86
CA LYS A 699 41.46 -4.68 -21.13
C LYS A 699 41.75 -4.88 -19.64
N ARG A 700 42.94 -5.40 -19.32
CA ARG A 700 43.37 -5.59 -17.92
C ARG A 700 43.54 -4.26 -17.17
N ARG A 701 44.14 -3.25 -17.83
CA ARG A 701 44.26 -1.89 -17.26
C ARG A 701 42.90 -1.24 -17.05
N ALA A 702 41.99 -1.35 -18.02
CA ALA A 702 40.62 -0.87 -17.96
C ALA A 702 39.85 -1.50 -16.78
N ALA A 703 39.89 -2.84 -16.64
CA ALA A 703 39.25 -3.54 -15.52
C ALA A 703 39.83 -3.14 -14.16
N ALA A 704 41.15 -2.95 -14.07
CA ALA A 704 41.80 -2.49 -12.84
C ALA A 704 41.48 -1.02 -12.51
N ALA A 705 41.37 -0.15 -13.52
CA ALA A 705 40.90 1.22 -13.34
C ALA A 705 39.43 1.25 -12.89
N TYR A 706 38.58 0.44 -13.52
CA TYR A 706 37.16 0.29 -13.17
C TYR A 706 36.94 -0.12 -11.71
N ARG A 707 37.66 -1.15 -11.24
CA ARG A 707 37.60 -1.60 -9.83
C ARG A 707 38.07 -0.51 -8.84
N ARG A 708 39.17 0.18 -9.16
CA ARG A 708 39.70 1.26 -8.29
C ARG A 708 38.76 2.46 -8.22
N GLY A 709 38.21 2.88 -9.36
CA GLY A 709 37.24 3.99 -9.42
C GLY A 709 35.96 3.70 -8.64
N ARG A 710 35.40 2.50 -8.81
CA ARG A 710 34.26 2.05 -8.00
C ARG A 710 34.60 2.00 -6.51
N LEU A 711 35.74 1.47 -6.12
CA LEU A 711 36.12 1.44 -4.69
C LEU A 711 36.26 2.86 -4.11
N ALA A 712 36.92 3.76 -4.84
CA ALA A 712 37.08 5.15 -4.41
C ALA A 712 35.75 5.90 -4.32
N ALA A 713 34.84 5.69 -5.28
CA ALA A 713 33.51 6.27 -5.23
C ALA A 713 32.68 5.67 -4.08
N LEU A 714 32.80 4.37 -3.78
CA LEU A 714 32.13 3.72 -2.65
C LEU A 714 32.57 4.34 -1.34
N VAL A 715 33.89 4.47 -1.14
CA VAL A 715 34.47 5.07 0.08
C VAL A 715 33.98 6.51 0.26
N ARG A 716 33.92 7.30 -0.82
CA ARG A 716 33.40 8.69 -0.77
C ARG A 716 31.93 8.73 -0.34
N HIS A 717 31.08 7.85 -0.88
CA HIS A 717 29.65 7.85 -0.58
C HIS A 717 29.35 7.26 0.80
N VAL A 718 30.04 6.19 1.22
CA VAL A 718 29.90 5.66 2.60
C VAL A 718 30.33 6.69 3.64
N ARG A 719 31.37 7.50 3.36
CA ARG A 719 31.79 8.60 4.24
C ARG A 719 30.79 9.75 4.30
N ARG A 720 30.05 10.02 3.22
CA ARG A 720 29.07 11.12 3.14
C ARG A 720 27.70 10.72 3.67
N ASP A 721 27.23 9.51 3.32
CA ASP A 721 25.84 9.08 3.43
C ASP A 721 25.65 7.89 4.42
N GLY A 722 26.72 7.45 5.09
CA GLY A 722 26.68 6.46 6.18
C GLY A 722 26.44 4.99 5.74
N ALA A 723 26.18 4.11 6.71
CA ALA A 723 26.03 2.67 6.48
C ALA A 723 24.68 2.27 5.84
N GLY A 724 23.63 3.08 5.99
CA GLY A 724 22.33 2.86 5.34
C GLY A 724 22.41 2.87 3.81
N TYR A 725 23.41 3.54 3.26
CA TYR A 725 23.74 3.54 1.84
C TYR A 725 24.18 2.15 1.30
N LEU A 726 24.82 1.32 2.13
CA LEU A 726 25.26 -0.02 1.73
C LEU A 726 24.08 -1.00 1.67
N ALA A 727 23.11 -0.88 2.57
CA ALA A 727 21.93 -1.74 2.63
C ALA A 727 20.99 -1.53 1.42
N SER A 728 20.70 -0.28 1.05
CA SER A 728 19.90 0.03 -0.14
C SER A 728 20.56 -0.45 -1.44
N ARG A 729 21.91 -0.42 -1.51
CA ARG A 729 22.67 -0.91 -2.66
C ARG A 729 22.82 -2.43 -2.71
N ALA A 730 22.86 -3.13 -1.57
CA ALA A 730 22.85 -4.59 -1.52
C ALA A 730 21.54 -5.15 -2.09
N HIS A 731 20.41 -4.52 -1.76
CA HIS A 731 19.09 -4.84 -2.31
C HIS A 731 19.01 -4.69 -3.85
N LEU A 732 19.47 -3.54 -4.38
CA LEU A 732 19.54 -3.30 -5.85
C LEU A 732 20.52 -4.25 -6.57
N TRP A 733 21.62 -4.64 -5.91
CA TRP A 733 22.58 -5.59 -6.47
C TRP A 733 22.02 -7.02 -6.56
N LEU A 734 21.26 -7.46 -5.55
CA LEU A 734 20.60 -8.78 -5.54
C LEU A 734 19.55 -8.89 -6.66
N ARG A 735 18.75 -7.84 -6.89
CA ARG A 735 17.73 -7.82 -7.96
C ARG A 735 18.33 -7.79 -9.37
N SER A 736 19.49 -7.15 -9.55
CA SER A 736 20.15 -6.99 -10.86
C SER A 736 21.12 -8.11 -11.25
N ASN A 737 21.37 -9.12 -10.40
CA ASN A 737 22.36 -10.17 -10.65
C ASN A 737 21.90 -11.27 -11.63
N ARG A 738 22.51 -11.30 -12.83
CA ARG A 738 22.20 -12.24 -13.92
C ARG A 738 22.45 -13.71 -13.57
N ALA A 739 23.43 -14.01 -12.71
CA ALA A 739 23.74 -15.39 -12.30
C ALA A 739 22.65 -15.95 -11.36
N TRP A 740 22.17 -15.11 -10.44
CA TRP A 740 21.06 -15.44 -9.54
C TRP A 740 19.76 -15.67 -10.32
N ARG A 741 19.46 -14.82 -11.31
CA ARG A 741 18.33 -15.01 -12.23
C ARG A 741 18.48 -16.26 -13.11
N GLY A 742 19.69 -16.57 -13.56
CA GLY A 742 19.99 -17.79 -14.33
C GLY A 742 19.75 -19.07 -13.52
N LEU A 743 20.22 -19.09 -12.27
CA LEU A 743 19.98 -20.18 -11.33
C LEU A 743 18.49 -20.36 -11.06
N ARG A 744 17.77 -19.27 -10.77
CA ARG A 744 16.33 -19.29 -10.54
C ARG A 744 15.53 -19.77 -11.75
N ARG A 745 15.88 -19.34 -12.98
CA ARG A 745 15.28 -19.87 -14.23
C ARG A 745 15.55 -21.36 -14.43
N GLY A 746 16.68 -21.86 -13.94
CA GLY A 746 16.98 -23.28 -13.88
C GLY A 746 16.09 -24.00 -12.87
N LEU A 747 15.93 -23.45 -11.68
CA LEU A 747 15.05 -23.98 -10.63
C LEU A 747 13.58 -23.96 -11.05
N HIS A 748 13.11 -22.91 -11.72
CA HIS A 748 11.76 -22.81 -12.29
C HIS A 748 11.51 -23.89 -13.35
N ARG A 749 12.43 -24.06 -14.31
CA ARG A 749 12.34 -25.13 -15.32
C ARG A 749 12.39 -26.53 -14.73
N ALA A 750 12.99 -26.68 -13.56
CA ALA A 750 13.01 -27.92 -12.78
C ALA A 750 11.78 -28.07 -11.85
N GLY A 751 10.83 -27.12 -11.84
CA GLY A 751 9.63 -27.15 -10.99
C GLY A 751 9.87 -26.80 -9.51
N LEU A 752 11.05 -26.27 -9.18
CA LEU A 752 11.51 -25.96 -7.82
C LEU A 752 11.36 -24.48 -7.44
N ALA A 753 10.84 -23.64 -8.34
CA ALA A 753 10.54 -22.23 -8.08
C ALA A 753 9.26 -21.83 -8.83
N SER A 754 8.44 -20.94 -8.25
CA SER A 754 7.22 -20.42 -8.88
C SER A 754 7.51 -19.38 -9.97
N GLU A 755 6.60 -19.21 -10.93
CA GLU A 755 6.65 -18.12 -11.91
C GLU A 755 6.77 -16.77 -11.18
N ASN A 756 7.73 -15.95 -11.59
CA ASN A 756 7.95 -14.63 -11.05
C ASN A 756 7.48 -13.57 -12.06
N PRO A 757 6.51 -12.70 -11.74
CA PRO A 757 6.11 -11.62 -12.65
C PRO A 757 7.27 -10.69 -13.04
N GLU A 758 8.33 -10.58 -12.20
CA GLU A 758 9.55 -9.85 -12.54
C GLU A 758 10.39 -10.54 -13.64
N GLU A 759 10.19 -11.83 -13.94
CA GLU A 759 10.97 -12.50 -14.99
C GLU A 759 10.64 -11.98 -16.39
N ALA A 760 9.38 -11.63 -16.68
CA ALA A 760 9.02 -10.97 -17.93
C ALA A 760 9.66 -9.58 -18.05
N PHE A 761 9.74 -8.86 -16.92
CA PHE A 761 10.40 -7.56 -16.81
C PHE A 761 11.92 -7.65 -17.08
N TRP A 762 12.60 -8.64 -16.50
CA TRP A 762 14.03 -8.88 -16.75
C TRP A 762 14.30 -9.49 -18.12
N GLN A 763 13.35 -10.21 -18.73
CA GLN A 763 13.51 -10.76 -20.07
C GLN A 763 13.64 -9.67 -21.14
N VAL A 764 12.81 -8.62 -21.07
CA VAL A 764 12.92 -7.45 -21.98
C VAL A 764 14.28 -6.76 -21.85
N THR A 765 14.83 -6.73 -20.64
CA THR A 765 16.17 -6.18 -20.38
C THR A 765 17.26 -7.07 -21.00
N ASP A 766 17.19 -8.39 -20.78
CA ASP A 766 18.13 -9.37 -21.34
C ASP A 766 18.09 -9.36 -22.89
N ASP A 767 16.91 -9.17 -23.50
CA ASP A 767 16.72 -9.11 -24.96
C ASP A 767 17.32 -7.83 -25.57
N LEU A 768 17.06 -6.66 -24.97
CA LEU A 768 17.69 -5.41 -25.41
C LEU A 768 19.21 -5.42 -25.20
N ASP A 769 19.69 -6.02 -24.10
CA ASP A 769 21.12 -6.24 -23.86
C ASP A 769 21.75 -7.06 -25.00
N ALA A 770 21.08 -8.13 -25.44
CA ALA A 770 21.55 -8.96 -26.54
C ALA A 770 21.61 -8.20 -27.87
N LEU A 771 20.56 -7.45 -28.22
CA LEU A 771 20.53 -6.63 -29.42
C LEU A 771 21.59 -5.52 -29.40
N ALA A 772 21.75 -4.83 -28.28
CA ALA A 772 22.73 -3.78 -28.12
C ALA A 772 24.18 -4.31 -28.21
N LEU A 773 24.45 -5.52 -27.71
CA LEU A 773 25.78 -6.15 -27.82
C LEU A 773 26.11 -6.66 -29.23
N ALA A 774 25.08 -6.96 -30.03
CA ALA A 774 25.21 -7.34 -31.44
C ALA A 774 25.28 -6.14 -32.39
N TYR A 775 24.92 -4.95 -31.92
CA TYR A 775 24.87 -3.72 -32.71
C TYR A 775 26.26 -3.13 -32.99
N GLU A 776 26.48 -2.69 -34.23
CA GLU A 776 27.68 -1.97 -34.66
C GLU A 776 27.35 -0.51 -35.00
N PRO A 777 27.77 0.46 -34.16
CA PRO A 777 27.41 1.86 -34.34
C PRO A 777 28.04 2.47 -35.58
N ARG A 778 27.32 3.42 -36.18
CA ARG A 778 27.78 4.26 -37.29
C ARG A 778 27.85 5.73 -36.86
N PRO A 779 28.67 6.57 -37.51
CA PRO A 779 28.80 7.98 -37.13
C PRO A 779 27.48 8.75 -37.19
N HIS A 780 27.21 9.56 -36.17
CA HIS A 780 26.11 10.50 -36.08
C HIS A 780 26.65 11.95 -36.15
N PRO A 781 26.16 12.80 -37.06
CA PRO A 781 26.70 14.15 -37.26
C PRO A 781 26.20 15.19 -36.24
N GLY A 782 25.11 14.90 -35.51
CA GLY A 782 24.48 15.83 -34.57
C GLY A 782 25.11 15.86 -33.17
N PRO A 783 24.66 16.78 -32.29
CA PRO A 783 25.20 16.94 -30.95
C PRO A 783 24.88 15.74 -30.04
N VAL A 784 25.90 15.24 -29.33
CA VAL A 784 25.77 14.13 -28.39
C VAL A 784 26.31 14.55 -27.03
N LEU A 785 25.53 14.38 -25.97
CA LEU A 785 25.98 14.60 -24.59
C LEU A 785 26.17 13.26 -23.89
N ILE A 786 27.37 12.99 -23.43
CA ILE A 786 27.69 11.78 -22.67
C ILE A 786 27.73 12.15 -21.19
N VAL A 787 26.74 11.67 -20.45
CA VAL A 787 26.66 11.83 -19.00
C VAL A 787 27.31 10.63 -18.34
N ARG A 788 28.24 10.85 -17.42
CA ARG A 788 28.89 9.79 -16.64
C ARG A 788 28.68 10.00 -15.15
N SER A 789 28.33 8.94 -14.44
CA SER A 789 28.40 8.94 -12.98
C SER A 789 29.86 9.08 -12.53
N GLU A 790 30.11 9.80 -11.44
CA GLU A 790 31.43 9.87 -10.79
C GLU A 790 32.03 8.50 -10.39
N SER A 791 31.21 7.45 -10.36
CA SER A 791 31.68 6.09 -10.12
C SER A 791 32.31 5.42 -11.34
N VAL A 792 32.19 6.02 -12.53
CA VAL A 792 32.77 5.55 -13.78
C VAL A 792 34.15 6.19 -13.93
N PRO A 793 35.25 5.43 -13.79
CA PRO A 793 36.58 5.99 -13.89
C PRO A 793 36.93 6.29 -15.35
N VAL A 794 37.46 7.48 -15.57
CA VAL A 794 37.88 8.02 -16.87
C VAL A 794 39.25 8.66 -16.71
N GLY A 795 40.11 8.55 -17.73
CA GLY A 795 41.50 8.98 -17.67
C GLY A 795 42.37 8.26 -18.70
N PRO A 796 43.71 8.24 -18.58
CA PRO A 796 44.60 7.68 -19.61
C PRO A 796 44.40 6.17 -19.88
N ALA A 797 43.57 5.47 -19.09
CA ALA A 797 43.25 4.05 -19.25
C ALA A 797 41.84 3.76 -19.79
N LEU A 798 40.91 4.72 -19.77
CA LEU A 798 39.51 4.56 -20.18
C LEU A 798 39.03 5.84 -20.87
N ASP A 799 38.44 5.66 -22.06
CA ASP A 799 37.99 6.76 -22.91
C ASP A 799 36.96 7.63 -22.15
N PRO A 800 37.20 8.95 -21.99
CA PRO A 800 36.25 9.84 -21.34
C PRO A 800 34.90 9.92 -22.05
N MET A 801 34.83 9.58 -23.34
CA MET A 801 33.59 9.46 -24.13
C MET A 801 33.01 8.03 -24.13
N LEU A 802 33.47 7.14 -23.25
CA LEU A 802 32.95 5.77 -23.11
C LEU A 802 32.98 4.96 -24.44
N GLY A 803 33.91 5.27 -25.34
CA GLY A 803 34.08 4.62 -26.64
C GLY A 803 33.32 5.28 -27.80
N TRP A 804 32.52 6.31 -27.54
CA TRP A 804 31.70 6.98 -28.56
C TRP A 804 32.46 7.99 -29.42
N GLY A 805 33.72 8.33 -29.12
CA GLY A 805 34.44 9.41 -29.80
C GLY A 805 34.56 9.24 -31.33
N ALA A 806 34.65 8.01 -31.82
CA ALA A 806 34.69 7.73 -33.27
C ALA A 806 33.33 7.89 -33.98
N TYR A 807 32.24 7.94 -33.21
CA TYR A 807 30.86 7.95 -33.71
C TYR A 807 30.10 9.23 -33.37
N ALA A 808 30.54 9.97 -32.36
CA ALA A 808 29.97 11.23 -31.89
C ALA A 808 30.99 12.37 -32.09
N GLY A 809 31.21 12.77 -33.36
CA GLY A 809 32.27 13.71 -33.74
C GLY A 809 32.19 15.10 -33.07
N ASN A 810 31.00 15.50 -32.60
CA ASN A 810 30.74 16.74 -31.84
C ASN A 810 30.30 16.46 -30.39
N GLY A 811 30.70 15.33 -29.81
CA GLY A 811 30.20 14.90 -28.51
C GLY A 811 30.83 15.66 -27.33
N GLU A 812 29.99 16.13 -26.41
CA GLU A 812 30.42 16.70 -25.13
C GLU A 812 30.30 15.65 -24.00
N THR A 813 31.06 15.81 -22.92
CA THR A 813 30.98 14.94 -21.74
C THR A 813 30.68 15.74 -20.48
N VAL A 814 29.89 15.18 -19.57
CA VAL A 814 29.62 15.77 -18.25
C VAL A 814 29.68 14.69 -17.17
N SER A 815 30.41 14.97 -16.09
CA SER A 815 30.47 14.11 -14.92
C SER A 815 29.45 14.56 -13.90
N VAL A 816 28.64 13.64 -13.38
CA VAL A 816 27.57 13.95 -12.43
C VAL A 816 27.76 13.22 -11.09
N PRO A 817 27.45 13.88 -9.96
CA PRO A 817 27.54 13.27 -8.64
C PRO A 817 26.65 12.03 -8.51
N GLY A 818 27.20 10.96 -7.93
CA GLY A 818 26.46 9.74 -7.62
C GLY A 818 27.31 8.48 -7.75
N PHE A 819 26.88 7.39 -7.10
CA PHE A 819 27.61 6.12 -7.11
C PHE A 819 26.82 4.97 -7.71
N GLY A 820 27.53 4.18 -8.51
CA GLY A 820 26.94 3.10 -9.30
C GLY A 820 26.30 3.63 -10.57
N HIS A 821 25.79 2.68 -11.35
CA HIS A 821 25.25 2.91 -12.68
C HIS A 821 24.05 3.87 -12.69
N GLU A 822 23.13 3.71 -11.73
CA GLU A 822 21.94 4.54 -11.56
C GLU A 822 22.24 5.86 -10.81
N GLY A 823 23.43 6.01 -10.23
CA GLY A 823 23.78 7.16 -9.38
C GLY A 823 23.69 8.51 -10.10
N ALA A 824 23.76 8.51 -11.44
CA ALA A 824 23.56 9.70 -12.26
C ALA A 824 22.18 10.36 -12.02
N PHE A 825 21.16 9.58 -11.65
CA PHE A 825 19.81 10.07 -11.37
C PHE A 825 19.61 10.58 -9.94
N SER A 826 20.66 10.72 -9.14
CA SER A 826 20.56 11.39 -7.85
C SER A 826 20.03 12.83 -8.03
N PRO A 827 19.32 13.44 -7.08
CA PRO A 827 18.84 14.82 -7.23
C PRO A 827 19.94 15.82 -7.58
N ALA A 828 21.15 15.62 -7.03
CA ALA A 828 22.32 16.43 -7.39
C ALA A 828 22.81 16.14 -8.82
N GLY A 829 22.84 14.87 -9.23
CA GLY A 829 23.18 14.46 -10.59
C GLY A 829 22.20 15.01 -11.63
N CYS A 830 20.89 14.87 -11.39
CA CYS A 830 19.83 15.40 -12.25
C CYS A 830 19.91 16.92 -12.43
N ARG A 831 20.21 17.69 -11.38
CA ARG A 831 20.43 19.15 -11.51
C ARG A 831 21.61 19.50 -12.41
N VAL A 832 22.73 18.78 -12.28
CA VAL A 832 23.91 18.99 -13.14
C VAL A 832 23.62 18.57 -14.58
N MET A 833 22.91 17.45 -14.78
CA MET A 833 22.45 17.01 -16.09
C MET A 833 21.54 18.06 -16.73
N ALA A 834 20.49 18.49 -16.02
CA ALA A 834 19.53 19.47 -16.50
C ALA A 834 20.20 20.79 -16.89
N ALA A 835 21.09 21.33 -16.05
CA ALA A 835 21.85 22.54 -16.37
C ALA A 835 22.68 22.39 -17.66
N LYS A 836 23.34 21.23 -17.84
CA LYS A 836 24.15 20.96 -19.04
C LYS A 836 23.29 20.78 -20.30
N ILE A 837 22.17 20.08 -20.17
CA ILE A 837 21.19 19.86 -21.23
C ILE A 837 20.62 21.20 -21.69
N SER A 838 20.20 22.06 -20.77
CA SER A 838 19.68 23.40 -21.07
C SER A 838 20.73 24.27 -21.79
N LEU A 839 21.99 24.22 -21.37
CA LEU A 839 23.08 24.96 -22.04
C LEU A 839 23.34 24.48 -23.48
N MET A 840 23.19 23.18 -23.75
CA MET A 840 23.35 22.63 -25.10
C MET A 840 22.13 22.88 -25.98
N ALA A 841 20.93 22.90 -25.40
CA ALA A 841 19.69 23.18 -26.11
C ALA A 841 19.55 24.66 -26.56
N CYS A 842 20.32 25.57 -25.96
CA CYS A 842 20.40 26.99 -26.33
C CYS A 842 21.42 27.30 -27.44
N ARG A 843 22.25 26.33 -27.85
CA ARG A 843 23.21 26.46 -28.97
C ARG A 843 22.61 25.88 -30.24
#